data_AF-A0A916YXC3-F1
#
_entry.id   AF-A0A916YXC3-F1
#
_cell.length_a   1.000
_cell.length_b   1.000
_cell.length_c   1.000
_cell.angle_alpha   90.00
_cell.angle_beta   90.00
_cell.angle_gamma   90.00
#
_symmetry.space_group_name_H-M   'P 1'
#
loop_
_entity.id
_entity.type
_entity.pdbx_description
1 polymer ?
#
loop_
_entity_poly.entity_id
_entity_poly.type
_entity_poly.pdbx_seq_one_letter_code
_entity_poly.pdbx_strand_id
1 'polypeptide(L)'
;MNHSEEFLDNLEVNGFKDIYYIGTQQRGITIFKQQVRALNLIYTLEKTSKIQEGSRIAIIGGGIGGVTASAAALSIGCKVYLYENKPILMHLQTGCKTRWVHPNIYDWPSQGSEFPYAGLPLLNWKEGYSSDVAQEMLTQYGLITKKHANNYRECLGVRFEDIDFSTKKIFQEYSTNKDHIKFDAEFDIIIVATGFGIEGGFDRNSLLNDSNSYWRNDDLDQPYIGKTNSSERKIIISGTGDGALVDLLRSTLINFHQGRLIFDFFSNSVDIENIKEQINKIKENAGIYEDTHSNWLYRKFEELPNELLIPLKEYIHKQKRQDTKVTLLGRQSSISDIFSTKKMSIFNAFIVYLLHTTGCFDYYGVAKISKKKDKKIKIDFLKNYKGLSSTSLSYDVLIMRHGPAIAITDSLKSLGIIDLKFKDSIDTSNRIWDAGWPSDYIDKVHGTEFVPPLTKAIVTTFVEILSQTLSYFHKESNPSFRVSLNRFIEINNSIFFQQLCRYGGTIKYESESNIGRIFNAKFGLVGYAAAINEAVLLRRKGDFDKAVSLMDVDSLKSNPIRPSLNSMLAIPIYSLDSDNNKKINCALYIDSSEIDFFSDKVIDLIINTCQGFIITIDKMVVNNDIKVVKSQINGTIPAGNKHSEKLESIKIGEQISSGLKEKLYFNKITSLDIYE
;
A
#
# COMPACT_ATOMS: atom_id res chain seq x y z
N MET A 1 17.55 21.01 10.98
CA MET A 1 16.14 20.61 11.13
C MET A 1 16.10 19.10 11.12
N ASN A 2 15.36 18.51 12.06
CA ASN A 2 15.08 17.08 12.03
C ASN A 2 14.23 16.77 10.79
N HIS A 3 14.39 15.60 10.14
CA HIS A 3 13.66 15.25 8.92
C HIS A 3 12.13 15.35 9.11
N SER A 4 11.65 15.12 10.34
CA SER A 4 10.27 15.31 10.77
C SER A 4 9.80 16.78 10.78
N GLU A 5 10.64 17.72 11.18
CA GLU A 5 10.26 19.15 11.20
C GLU A 5 10.08 19.68 9.78
N GLU A 6 11.01 19.33 8.89
CA GLU A 6 10.93 19.70 7.48
C GLU A 6 9.68 19.10 6.81
N PHE A 7 9.28 17.90 7.22
CA PHE A 7 8.04 17.27 6.73
C PHE A 7 6.78 18.03 7.17
N LEU A 8 6.72 18.49 8.43
CA LEU A 8 5.59 19.29 8.91
C LEU A 8 5.50 20.65 8.25
N ASP A 9 6.63 21.34 8.08
CA ASP A 9 6.69 22.63 7.41
C ASP A 9 6.15 22.55 5.96
N ASN A 10 6.22 21.39 5.34
CA ASN A 10 5.68 21.15 4.00
C ASN A 10 4.17 20.85 3.99
N LEU A 11 3.59 20.42 5.10
CA LEU A 11 2.16 20.12 5.22
C LEU A 11 1.37 21.22 5.92
N GLU A 12 2.04 22.09 6.67
CA GLU A 12 1.44 23.23 7.35
C GLU A 12 0.91 24.26 6.34
N VAL A 13 -0.28 24.78 6.59
CA VAL A 13 -0.92 25.77 5.72
C VAL A 13 -0.21 27.11 5.90
N ASN A 14 0.40 27.61 4.83
CA ASN A 14 1.09 28.90 4.85
C ASN A 14 0.24 30.01 5.50
N GLY A 15 0.81 30.67 6.51
CA GLY A 15 0.16 31.75 7.26
C GLY A 15 -0.66 31.30 8.47
N PHE A 16 -0.81 29.99 8.70
CA PHE A 16 -1.57 29.45 9.83
C PHE A 16 -0.76 28.41 10.59
N LYS A 17 -0.59 28.66 11.89
CA LYS A 17 0.12 27.76 12.78
C LYS A 17 -0.77 26.59 13.21
N ASP A 18 -0.23 25.38 13.20
CA ASP A 18 -0.87 24.14 13.62
C ASP A 18 -2.12 23.78 12.79
N ILE A 19 -2.17 24.25 11.55
CA ILE A 19 -3.18 23.87 10.54
C ILE A 19 -2.46 23.09 9.44
N TYR A 20 -2.88 21.85 9.20
CA TYR A 20 -2.21 20.96 8.25
C TYR A 20 -3.15 20.53 7.13
N TYR A 21 -2.60 20.23 5.96
CA TYR A 21 -3.36 19.79 4.80
C TYR A 21 -2.97 18.39 4.31
N ILE A 22 -3.97 17.54 4.09
CA ILE A 22 -3.86 16.24 3.41
C ILE A 22 -4.77 16.30 2.16
N GLY A 23 -4.21 16.33 0.95
CA GLY A 23 -5.06 16.37 -0.23
C GLY A 23 -4.38 16.26 -1.60
N THR A 24 -4.99 16.92 -2.60
CA THR A 24 -4.88 16.58 -4.04
C THR A 24 -3.84 17.37 -4.82
N GLN A 25 -3.15 18.32 -4.20
CA GLN A 25 -2.13 19.11 -4.91
C GLN A 25 -0.79 18.38 -5.06
N GLN A 26 -0.66 17.20 -4.44
CA GLN A 26 0.53 16.36 -4.51
C GLN A 26 0.38 15.27 -5.58
N ARG A 27 1.48 14.87 -6.22
CA ARG A 27 1.49 13.85 -7.29
C ARG A 27 0.99 12.49 -6.79
N GLY A 28 0.35 11.71 -7.67
CA GLY A 28 -0.11 10.36 -7.33
C GLY A 28 -1.22 10.36 -6.27
N ILE A 29 -2.41 10.81 -6.65
CA ILE A 29 -3.59 10.84 -5.78
C ILE A 29 -4.25 9.46 -5.83
N THR A 30 -3.64 8.45 -5.21
CA THR A 30 -4.21 7.11 -5.05
C THR A 30 -4.76 6.94 -3.64
N ILE A 31 -5.63 5.94 -3.43
CA ILE A 31 -6.17 5.64 -2.09
C ILE A 31 -5.02 5.38 -1.11
N PHE A 32 -4.10 4.50 -1.51
CA PHE A 32 -2.91 4.16 -0.74
C PHE A 32 -2.06 5.38 -0.38
N LYS A 33 -1.69 6.22 -1.35
CA LYS A 33 -0.85 7.40 -1.11
C LYS A 33 -1.53 8.44 -0.21
N GLN A 34 -2.86 8.56 -0.24
CA GLN A 34 -3.60 9.42 0.68
C GLN A 34 -3.58 8.88 2.12
N GLN A 35 -3.64 7.56 2.32
CA GLN A 35 -3.48 6.96 3.64
C GLN A 35 -2.06 7.14 4.18
N VAL A 36 -1.04 6.90 3.35
CA VAL A 36 0.37 7.08 3.74
C VAL A 36 0.63 8.52 4.18
N ARG A 37 0.13 9.51 3.45
CA ARG A 37 0.23 10.94 3.84
C ARG A 37 -0.43 11.23 5.18
N ALA A 38 -1.63 10.69 5.40
CA ALA A 38 -2.34 10.86 6.66
C ALA A 38 -1.57 10.24 7.85
N LEU A 39 -1.06 9.02 7.66
CA LEU A 39 -0.22 8.33 8.64
C LEU A 39 1.07 9.11 8.93
N ASN A 40 1.79 9.53 7.88
CA ASN A 40 2.99 10.34 8.01
C ASN A 40 2.73 11.63 8.79
N LEU A 41 1.64 12.35 8.50
CA LEU A 41 1.31 13.58 9.22
C LEU A 41 1.13 13.32 10.71
N ILE A 42 0.28 12.35 11.09
CA ILE A 42 0.00 12.05 12.50
C ILE A 42 1.26 11.56 13.22
N TYR A 43 2.04 10.67 12.60
CA TYR A 43 3.33 10.23 13.12
C TYR A 43 4.26 11.40 13.42
N THR A 44 4.35 12.34 12.48
CA THR A 44 5.28 13.45 12.59
C THR A 44 4.84 14.45 13.66
N LEU A 45 3.53 14.71 13.78
CA LEU A 45 2.96 15.52 14.86
C LEU A 45 3.27 14.93 16.23
N GLU A 46 3.17 13.61 16.38
CA GLU A 46 3.49 12.91 17.63
C GLU A 46 5.00 12.98 17.93
N LYS A 47 5.85 12.64 16.95
CA LYS A 47 7.32 12.65 17.13
C LYS A 47 7.88 14.03 17.46
N THR A 48 7.22 15.09 16.99
CA THR A 48 7.58 16.48 17.31
C THR A 48 6.86 17.00 18.56
N SER A 49 6.14 16.14 19.28
CA SER A 49 5.37 16.48 20.49
C SER A 49 4.31 17.58 20.29
N LYS A 50 3.85 17.78 19.05
CA LYS A 50 2.72 18.68 18.75
C LYS A 50 1.37 18.05 19.13
N ILE A 51 1.30 16.72 19.19
CA ILE A 51 0.14 15.98 19.73
C ILE A 51 0.61 14.94 20.74
N GLN A 52 -0.28 14.61 21.68
CA GLN A 52 -0.11 13.57 22.68
C GLN A 52 -1.49 13.05 23.11
N GLU A 53 -1.52 12.08 24.02
CA GLU A 53 -2.78 11.61 24.62
C GLU A 53 -3.60 12.79 25.17
N GLY A 54 -4.89 12.84 24.81
CA GLY A 54 -5.81 13.91 25.21
C GLY A 54 -5.80 15.18 24.34
N SER A 55 -4.83 15.37 23.43
CA SER A 55 -4.83 16.49 22.47
C SER A 55 -6.12 16.53 21.65
N ARG A 56 -6.68 17.72 21.44
CA ARG A 56 -7.92 17.95 20.70
C ARG A 56 -7.62 18.25 19.24
N ILE A 57 -8.06 17.36 18.35
CA ILE A 57 -7.78 17.45 16.91
C ILE A 57 -9.10 17.54 16.15
N ALA A 58 -9.25 18.57 15.32
CA ALA A 58 -10.30 18.64 14.33
C ALA A 58 -9.80 18.13 12.98
N ILE A 59 -10.58 17.28 12.33
CA ILE A 59 -10.28 16.74 11.00
C ILE A 59 -11.45 17.09 10.07
N ILE A 60 -11.16 17.86 9.03
CA ILE A 60 -12.14 18.41 8.10
C ILE A 60 -12.08 17.59 6.80
N GLY A 61 -13.07 16.73 6.60
CA GLY A 61 -13.22 15.83 5.46
C GLY A 61 -13.24 14.37 5.90
N GLY A 62 -14.39 13.70 5.72
CA GLY A 62 -14.62 12.29 6.05
C GLY A 62 -14.23 11.33 4.92
N GLY A 63 -13.30 11.73 4.04
CA GLY A 63 -12.73 10.87 3.00
C GLY A 63 -11.60 9.99 3.52
N ILE A 64 -10.93 9.27 2.62
CA ILE A 64 -9.84 8.32 2.92
C ILE A 64 -8.76 8.91 3.83
N GLY A 65 -8.27 10.12 3.50
CA GLY A 65 -7.21 10.79 4.27
C GLY A 65 -7.68 11.15 5.69
N GLY A 66 -8.89 11.68 5.83
CA GLY A 66 -9.43 12.09 7.13
C GLY A 66 -9.81 10.92 8.02
N VAL A 67 -10.40 9.86 7.46
CA VAL A 67 -10.67 8.60 8.18
C VAL A 67 -9.37 7.97 8.68
N THR A 68 -8.32 7.98 7.86
CA THR A 68 -7.00 7.44 8.25
C THR A 68 -6.31 8.28 9.31
N ALA A 69 -6.30 9.60 9.15
CA ALA A 69 -5.74 10.52 10.16
C ALA A 69 -6.50 10.39 11.49
N SER A 70 -7.83 10.26 11.44
CA SER A 70 -8.67 10.03 12.61
C SER A 70 -8.32 8.71 13.29
N ALA A 71 -8.19 7.62 12.54
CA ALA A 71 -7.83 6.32 13.09
C ALA A 71 -6.48 6.37 13.82
N ALA A 72 -5.46 6.97 13.19
CA ALA A 72 -4.13 7.08 13.79
C ALA A 72 -4.11 7.97 15.05
N ALA A 73 -4.76 9.14 15.00
CA ALA A 73 -4.84 10.04 16.15
C ALA A 73 -5.62 9.43 17.33
N LEU A 74 -6.71 8.71 17.05
CA LEU A 74 -7.48 7.99 18.08
C LEU A 74 -6.63 6.90 18.73
N SER A 75 -5.85 6.15 17.95
CA SER A 75 -4.94 5.13 18.49
C SER A 75 -3.98 5.74 19.51
N ILE A 76 -3.36 6.89 19.22
CA ILE A 76 -2.48 7.62 20.15
C ILE A 76 -3.21 8.08 21.43
N GLY A 77 -4.55 8.14 21.42
CA GLY A 77 -5.38 8.58 22.54
C GLY A 77 -5.80 10.06 22.45
N CYS A 78 -5.67 10.69 21.28
CA CYS A 78 -6.16 12.05 21.05
C CYS A 78 -7.70 12.10 21.10
N LYS A 79 -8.26 13.28 21.41
CA LYS A 79 -9.68 13.59 21.28
C LYS A 79 -9.97 14.10 19.86
N VAL A 80 -10.57 13.26 19.03
CA VAL A 80 -10.74 13.50 17.60
C VAL A 80 -12.18 13.89 17.25
N TYR A 81 -12.31 14.97 16.50
CA TYR A 81 -13.57 15.45 15.92
C TYR A 81 -13.46 15.35 14.41
N LEU A 82 -14.18 14.41 13.79
CA LEU A 82 -14.19 14.22 12.35
C LEU A 82 -15.42 14.88 11.73
N TYR A 83 -15.20 15.87 10.88
CA TYR A 83 -16.23 16.64 10.20
C TYR A 83 -16.36 16.21 8.74
N GLU A 84 -17.59 16.01 8.27
CA GLU A 84 -17.91 15.69 6.88
C GLU A 84 -19.19 16.42 6.47
N ASN A 85 -19.22 16.99 5.26
CA ASN A 85 -20.40 17.71 4.77
C ASN A 85 -21.48 16.79 4.20
N LYS A 86 -21.12 15.54 3.91
CA LYS A 86 -22.06 14.49 3.50
C LYS A 86 -22.59 13.73 4.72
N PRO A 87 -23.74 13.05 4.58
CA PRO A 87 -24.33 12.26 5.66
C PRO A 87 -23.62 10.91 5.89
N ILE A 88 -22.55 10.61 5.15
CA ILE A 88 -21.77 9.37 5.25
C ILE A 88 -20.28 9.66 5.02
N LEU A 89 -19.42 8.87 5.64
CA LEU A 89 -17.98 8.85 5.36
C LEU A 89 -17.68 8.20 4.00
N MET A 90 -16.55 8.56 3.40
CA MET A 90 -16.04 8.02 2.12
C MET A 90 -17.10 7.98 1.01
N HIS A 91 -17.99 9.00 0.99
CA HIS A 91 -19.19 9.07 0.16
C HIS A 91 -18.96 8.92 -1.36
N LEU A 92 -17.74 9.18 -1.83
CA LEU A 92 -17.36 8.95 -3.22
C LEU A 92 -17.19 7.44 -3.48
N GLN A 93 -16.49 6.73 -2.61
CA GLN A 93 -16.08 5.34 -2.81
C GLN A 93 -17.16 4.31 -2.42
N THR A 94 -17.91 4.52 -1.33
CA THR A 94 -18.81 3.51 -0.73
C THR A 94 -19.86 2.94 -1.69
N GLY A 95 -20.29 3.70 -2.71
CA GLY A 95 -21.27 3.25 -3.71
C GLY A 95 -20.69 2.83 -5.06
N CYS A 96 -19.37 2.90 -5.25
CA CYS A 96 -18.73 2.76 -6.54
C CYS A 96 -18.26 1.32 -6.81
N LYS A 97 -19.07 0.56 -7.54
CA LYS A 97 -18.89 -0.86 -7.89
C LYS A 97 -18.22 -1.11 -9.24
N THR A 98 -17.87 -0.06 -9.98
CA THR A 98 -17.31 -0.18 -11.34
C THR A 98 -15.85 0.24 -11.42
N ARG A 99 -15.28 0.78 -10.34
CA ARG A 99 -13.88 1.19 -10.29
C ARG A 99 -13.09 0.18 -9.49
N TRP A 100 -12.23 -0.58 -10.16
CA TRP A 100 -11.21 -1.37 -9.51
C TRP A 100 -10.12 -0.46 -8.96
N VAL A 101 -9.68 -0.71 -7.74
CA VAL A 101 -8.60 0.03 -7.09
C VAL A 101 -7.56 -0.97 -6.60
N HIS A 102 -6.29 -0.67 -6.89
CA HIS A 102 -5.15 -1.47 -6.47
C HIS A 102 -4.16 -0.55 -5.73
N PRO A 103 -3.59 -1.00 -4.59
CA PRO A 103 -2.73 -0.15 -3.76
C PRO A 103 -1.42 0.23 -4.48
N ASN A 104 -0.76 -0.75 -5.10
CA ASN A 104 0.62 -0.63 -5.59
C ASN A 104 0.80 -0.62 -7.13
N ILE A 105 -0.25 -0.88 -7.92
CA ILE A 105 -0.10 -1.12 -9.37
C ILE A 105 0.48 0.06 -10.14
N TYR A 106 0.27 1.28 -9.65
CA TYR A 106 0.79 2.48 -10.28
C TYR A 106 2.31 2.62 -10.15
N ASP A 107 2.93 1.86 -9.24
CA ASP A 107 4.38 1.82 -9.08
C ASP A 107 5.03 0.77 -9.99
N TRP A 108 4.24 -0.05 -10.71
CA TRP A 108 4.75 -0.99 -11.71
C TRP A 108 5.69 -0.30 -12.70
N PRO A 109 6.84 -0.91 -13.05
CA PRO A 109 7.25 -2.29 -12.78
C PRO A 109 8.15 -2.47 -11.55
N SER A 110 8.08 -1.56 -10.57
CA SER A 110 8.83 -1.73 -9.35
C SER A 110 8.43 -3.01 -8.60
N GLN A 111 9.38 -3.60 -7.91
CA GLN A 111 9.19 -4.80 -7.10
C GLN A 111 8.07 -4.60 -6.08
N GLY A 112 7.18 -5.58 -5.94
CA GLY A 112 6.01 -5.49 -5.04
C GLY A 112 4.83 -4.66 -5.56
N SER A 113 4.93 -4.05 -6.74
CA SER A 113 3.81 -3.29 -7.35
C SER A 113 2.55 -4.13 -7.62
N GLU A 114 2.71 -5.44 -7.77
CA GLU A 114 1.62 -6.41 -7.97
C GLU A 114 1.06 -6.96 -6.66
N PHE A 115 1.61 -6.55 -5.50
CA PHE A 115 1.13 -7.02 -4.22
C PHE A 115 -0.30 -6.49 -3.97
N PRO A 116 -1.30 -7.36 -3.75
CA PRO A 116 -2.70 -6.96 -3.74
C PRO A 116 -3.11 -6.23 -2.46
N TYR A 117 -2.29 -6.25 -1.40
CA TYR A 117 -2.62 -5.59 -0.14
C TYR A 117 -1.91 -4.25 0.00
N ALA A 118 -2.56 -3.30 0.66
CA ALA A 118 -1.95 -2.01 0.99
C ALA A 118 -0.76 -2.17 1.96
N GLY A 119 -0.77 -3.20 2.80
CA GLY A 119 0.29 -3.45 3.79
C GLY A 119 0.39 -2.37 4.87
N LEU A 120 -0.68 -1.60 5.10
CA LEU A 120 -0.70 -0.50 6.05
C LEU A 120 -0.97 -1.00 7.48
N PRO A 121 -0.42 -0.34 8.51
CA PRO A 121 -0.61 -0.77 9.89
C PRO A 121 -2.01 -0.48 10.42
N LEU A 122 -2.76 0.44 9.77
CA LEU A 122 -4.15 0.75 10.05
C LEU A 122 -4.95 0.79 8.76
N LEU A 123 -6.22 0.37 8.85
CA LEU A 123 -7.19 0.44 7.76
C LEU A 123 -6.62 -0.21 6.48
N ASN A 124 -6.02 -1.39 6.66
CA ASN A 124 -5.45 -2.14 5.56
C ASN A 124 -6.57 -2.65 4.64
N TRP A 125 -6.27 -2.91 3.38
CA TRP A 125 -7.25 -3.42 2.42
C TRP A 125 -6.59 -4.25 1.32
N LYS A 126 -7.37 -5.15 0.72
CA LYS A 126 -7.00 -5.88 -0.50
C LYS A 126 -7.56 -5.13 -1.71
N GLU A 127 -6.85 -5.16 -2.84
CA GLU A 127 -7.37 -4.64 -4.10
C GLU A 127 -8.77 -5.21 -4.41
N GLY A 128 -9.59 -4.40 -5.06
CA GLY A 128 -10.99 -4.73 -5.27
C GLY A 128 -11.77 -3.58 -5.87
N TYR A 129 -13.08 -3.71 -5.93
CA TYR A 129 -13.92 -2.57 -6.28
C TYR A 129 -13.85 -1.50 -5.19
N SER A 130 -13.95 -0.24 -5.59
CA SER A 130 -13.87 0.90 -4.69
C SER A 130 -14.88 0.84 -3.54
N SER A 131 -16.06 0.28 -3.76
CA SER A 131 -17.05 0.05 -2.69
C SER A 131 -16.58 -0.94 -1.64
N ASP A 132 -15.92 -2.02 -2.07
CA ASP A 132 -15.50 -3.11 -1.21
C ASP A 132 -14.30 -2.67 -0.36
N VAL A 133 -13.36 -1.96 -0.99
CA VAL A 133 -12.23 -1.31 -0.29
C VAL A 133 -12.72 -0.30 0.73
N ALA A 134 -13.71 0.55 0.37
CA ALA A 134 -14.29 1.49 1.32
C ALA A 134 -14.95 0.77 2.50
N GLN A 135 -15.69 -0.31 2.24
CA GLN A 135 -16.34 -1.10 3.27
C GLN A 135 -15.33 -1.76 4.21
N GLU A 136 -14.23 -2.32 3.69
CA GLU A 136 -13.17 -2.93 4.49
C GLU A 136 -12.52 -1.90 5.43
N MET A 137 -12.16 -0.73 4.89
CA MET A 137 -11.59 0.37 5.67
C MET A 137 -12.57 0.88 6.74
N LEU A 138 -13.83 1.13 6.38
CA LEU A 138 -14.84 1.62 7.32
C LEU A 138 -15.17 0.60 8.41
N THR A 139 -15.10 -0.70 8.10
CA THR A 139 -15.30 -1.76 9.10
C THR A 139 -14.19 -1.72 10.16
N GLN A 140 -12.93 -1.62 9.74
CA GLN A 140 -11.79 -1.47 10.67
C GLN A 140 -11.86 -0.15 11.44
N TYR A 141 -12.21 0.94 10.77
CA TYR A 141 -12.41 2.24 11.42
C TYR A 141 -13.51 2.20 12.49
N GLY A 142 -14.60 1.48 12.21
CA GLY A 142 -15.69 1.25 13.16
C GLY A 142 -15.22 0.51 14.42
N LEU A 143 -14.26 -0.41 14.32
CA LEU A 143 -13.68 -1.09 15.48
C LEU A 143 -12.83 -0.13 16.33
N ILE A 144 -12.01 0.71 15.69
CA ILE A 144 -11.16 1.71 16.37
C ILE A 144 -12.03 2.76 17.08
N THR A 145 -13.00 3.34 16.38
CA THR A 145 -13.89 4.37 16.96
C THR A 145 -14.72 3.82 18.12
N LYS A 146 -15.21 2.58 18.05
CA LYS A 146 -15.88 1.92 19.19
C LYS A 146 -14.96 1.76 20.39
N LYS A 147 -13.71 1.35 20.17
CA LYS A 147 -12.70 1.21 21.23
C LYS A 147 -12.37 2.55 21.90
N HIS A 148 -12.40 3.65 21.14
CA HIS A 148 -12.07 5.01 21.59
C HIS A 148 -13.30 5.94 21.67
N ALA A 149 -14.49 5.39 21.96
CA ALA A 149 -15.76 6.13 21.86
C ALA A 149 -15.79 7.43 22.68
N ASN A 150 -15.17 7.47 23.86
CA ASN A 150 -15.10 8.66 24.72
C ASN A 150 -14.25 9.79 24.14
N ASN A 151 -13.34 9.46 23.22
CA ASN A 151 -12.40 10.39 22.59
C ASN A 151 -12.78 10.69 21.15
N TYR A 152 -13.93 10.22 20.67
CA TYR A 152 -14.33 10.35 19.28
C TYR A 152 -15.67 11.08 19.14
N ARG A 153 -15.72 12.05 18.23
CA ARG A 153 -16.96 12.67 17.78
C ARG A 153 -17.03 12.72 16.27
N GLU A 154 -18.07 12.09 15.74
CA GLU A 154 -18.40 12.13 14.31
C GLU A 154 -19.44 13.23 14.05
N CYS A 155 -19.13 14.11 13.10
CA CYS A 155 -19.91 15.29 12.75
C CYS A 155 -20.25 15.28 11.26
N LEU A 156 -21.32 14.59 10.88
CA LEU A 156 -21.76 14.44 9.49
C LEU A 156 -22.78 15.52 9.08
N GLY A 157 -22.84 15.86 7.80
CA GLY A 157 -23.76 16.86 7.26
C GLY A 157 -23.42 18.32 7.61
N VAL A 158 -22.19 18.60 8.02
CA VAL A 158 -21.77 19.93 8.52
C VAL A 158 -21.44 20.89 7.36
N ARG A 159 -21.81 22.16 7.49
CA ARG A 159 -21.42 23.23 6.55
C ARG A 159 -20.14 23.90 7.03
N PHE A 160 -19.24 24.22 6.10
CA PHE A 160 -17.89 24.71 6.41
C PHE A 160 -17.79 26.24 6.60
N GLU A 161 -18.91 26.95 6.63
CA GLU A 161 -18.96 28.41 6.85
C GLU A 161 -18.59 28.80 8.31
N ASP A 162 -18.37 27.79 9.17
CA ASP A 162 -18.29 27.92 10.61
C ASP A 162 -16.88 27.68 11.19
N ILE A 163 -15.80 27.89 10.42
CA ILE A 163 -14.42 27.60 10.88
C ILE A 163 -13.57 28.88 10.93
N ASP A 164 -13.04 29.20 12.11
CA ASP A 164 -11.99 30.19 12.30
C ASP A 164 -10.63 29.51 12.47
N PHE A 165 -9.86 29.45 11.39
CA PHE A 165 -8.52 28.87 11.37
C PHE A 165 -7.50 29.67 12.18
N SER A 166 -7.73 30.97 12.43
CA SER A 166 -6.79 31.80 13.18
C SER A 166 -6.82 31.50 14.68
N THR A 167 -8.02 31.23 15.21
CA THR A 167 -8.22 30.86 16.61
C THR A 167 -8.36 29.35 16.82
N LYS A 168 -8.28 28.56 15.74
CA LYS A 168 -8.51 27.11 15.74
C LYS A 168 -9.87 26.74 16.33
N LYS A 169 -10.87 27.58 16.10
CA LYS A 169 -12.25 27.39 16.56
C LYS A 169 -13.14 26.90 15.43
N ILE A 170 -13.93 25.88 15.71
CA ILE A 170 -15.00 25.44 14.83
C ILE A 170 -16.31 25.71 15.57
N PHE A 171 -17.11 26.59 14.98
CA PHE A 171 -18.49 26.81 15.34
C PHE A 171 -19.30 25.66 14.75
N GLN A 172 -20.26 25.14 15.49
CA GLN A 172 -21.12 24.09 14.96
C GLN A 172 -22.55 24.34 15.38
N GLU A 173 -23.43 24.41 14.39
CA GLU A 173 -24.87 24.31 14.57
C GLU A 173 -25.34 23.03 13.87
N TYR A 174 -25.78 22.05 14.65
CA TYR A 174 -26.47 20.90 14.08
C TYR A 174 -27.83 20.69 14.78
N SER A 175 -28.82 20.40 13.96
CA SER A 175 -30.17 20.09 14.40
C SER A 175 -30.31 18.57 14.40
N THR A 176 -30.54 17.98 15.57
CA THR A 176 -31.06 16.60 15.67
C THR A 176 -32.57 16.66 15.69
N ASN A 177 -33.26 15.55 15.44
CA ASN A 177 -34.73 15.48 15.54
C ASN A 177 -35.29 15.86 16.94
N LYS A 178 -34.44 16.13 17.94
CA LYS A 178 -34.84 16.46 19.32
C LYS A 178 -34.21 17.74 19.89
N ASP A 179 -33.06 18.20 19.41
CA ASP A 179 -32.38 19.40 19.94
C ASP A 179 -31.61 20.19 18.86
N HIS A 180 -31.63 21.51 18.98
CA HIS A 180 -30.69 22.43 18.33
C HIS A 180 -29.50 22.66 19.26
N ILE A 181 -28.34 22.12 18.92
CA ILE A 181 -27.13 22.27 19.73
C ILE A 181 -26.16 23.20 19.00
N LYS A 182 -25.84 24.32 19.64
CA LYS A 182 -24.75 25.22 19.27
C LYS A 182 -23.57 24.96 20.19
N PHE A 183 -22.41 24.69 19.62
CA PHE A 183 -21.19 24.48 20.39
C PHE A 183 -19.99 25.02 19.64
N ASP A 184 -19.17 25.77 20.38
CA ASP A 184 -17.89 26.30 19.91
C ASP A 184 -16.78 25.42 20.48
N ALA A 185 -15.97 24.86 19.59
CA ALA A 185 -14.88 23.97 19.96
C ALA A 185 -13.55 24.58 19.54
N GLU A 186 -12.64 24.76 20.49
CA GLU A 186 -11.23 25.08 20.22
C GLU A 186 -10.40 23.79 20.12
N PHE A 187 -9.42 23.80 19.21
CA PHE A 187 -8.58 22.65 18.93
C PHE A 187 -7.10 23.01 19.01
N ASP A 188 -6.30 22.02 19.42
CA ASP A 188 -4.84 22.14 19.41
C ASP A 188 -4.35 22.13 17.96
N ILE A 189 -4.95 21.31 17.10
CA ILE A 189 -4.62 21.13 15.69
C ILE A 189 -5.88 21.02 14.83
N ILE A 190 -5.85 21.61 13.63
CA ILE A 190 -6.83 21.37 12.57
C ILE A 190 -6.15 20.69 11.38
N ILE A 191 -6.73 19.60 10.89
CA ILE A 191 -6.28 18.87 9.71
C ILE A 191 -7.34 19.00 8.62
N VAL A 192 -6.99 19.61 7.49
CA VAL A 192 -7.84 19.73 6.31
C VAL A 192 -7.57 18.54 5.39
N ALA A 193 -8.50 17.57 5.37
CA ALA A 193 -8.36 16.27 4.71
C ALA A 193 -9.36 16.09 3.55
N THR A 194 -9.37 17.03 2.61
CA THR A 194 -10.42 17.12 1.57
C THR A 194 -10.38 16.04 0.50
N GLY A 195 -9.29 15.26 0.46
CA GLY A 195 -9.15 14.08 -0.40
C GLY A 195 -9.47 14.36 -1.87
N PHE A 196 -9.96 13.33 -2.57
CA PHE A 196 -10.07 13.27 -4.02
C PHE A 196 -10.91 14.35 -4.71
N GLY A 197 -11.84 15.01 -4.02
CA GLY A 197 -12.78 15.96 -4.62
C GLY A 197 -13.66 15.37 -5.74
N ILE A 198 -14.41 16.24 -6.42
CA ILE A 198 -15.20 15.91 -7.63
C ILE A 198 -14.64 16.76 -8.77
N GLU A 199 -14.63 16.24 -10.00
CA GLU A 199 -14.12 16.96 -11.17
C GLU A 199 -14.73 18.36 -11.32
N GLY A 200 -13.88 19.36 -11.61
CA GLY A 200 -14.32 20.75 -11.61
C GLY A 200 -15.26 21.11 -12.75
N GLY A 201 -16.27 21.94 -12.45
CA GLY A 201 -17.18 22.54 -13.44
C GLY A 201 -18.61 22.00 -13.47
N PHE A 202 -19.14 21.40 -12.40
CA PHE A 202 -20.59 21.11 -12.28
C PHE A 202 -21.41 22.40 -12.08
N ASP A 203 -21.42 23.29 -13.07
CA ASP A 203 -22.46 24.32 -13.18
C ASP A 203 -23.62 23.79 -14.04
N ARG A 204 -24.83 24.34 -13.85
CA ARG A 204 -26.05 23.89 -14.54
C ARG A 204 -26.00 24.03 -16.08
N ASN A 205 -25.03 24.75 -16.64
CA ASN A 205 -24.82 24.97 -18.08
C ASN A 205 -23.59 24.25 -18.65
N SER A 206 -22.90 23.45 -17.83
CA SER A 206 -21.64 22.81 -18.17
C SER A 206 -21.83 21.54 -18.99
N LEU A 207 -20.85 21.28 -19.87
CA LEU A 207 -20.66 20.00 -20.58
C LEU A 207 -20.66 18.78 -19.64
N LEU A 208 -20.40 19.01 -18.35
CA LEU A 208 -20.33 18.00 -17.30
C LEU A 208 -21.68 17.39 -16.89
N ASN A 209 -22.83 18.00 -17.23
CA ASN A 209 -24.14 17.37 -16.96
C ASN A 209 -24.35 16.04 -17.71
N ASP A 210 -23.59 15.82 -18.80
CA ASP A 210 -23.62 14.57 -19.55
C ASP A 210 -22.49 13.61 -19.13
N SER A 211 -21.62 14.02 -18.19
CA SER A 211 -20.47 13.23 -17.70
C SER A 211 -20.67 12.85 -16.24
N ASN A 212 -20.63 11.56 -15.97
CA ASN A 212 -20.62 11.08 -14.58
C ASN A 212 -19.26 11.33 -13.93
N SER A 213 -19.25 11.61 -12.63
CA SER A 213 -18.01 11.64 -11.84
C SER A 213 -17.29 10.29 -11.90
N TYR A 214 -15.97 10.29 -11.78
CA TYR A 214 -15.13 9.09 -11.77
C TYR A 214 -15.61 8.03 -10.75
N TRP A 215 -16.17 8.48 -9.62
CA TRP A 215 -16.65 7.60 -8.54
C TRP A 215 -18.13 7.20 -8.67
N ARG A 216 -18.70 7.26 -9.88
CA ARG A 216 -20.07 6.83 -10.14
C ARG A 216 -20.09 5.58 -11.00
N ASN A 217 -21.06 4.72 -10.72
CA ASN A 217 -21.29 3.53 -11.52
C ASN A 217 -21.66 3.94 -12.96
N ASP A 218 -21.13 3.20 -13.91
CA ASP A 218 -21.35 3.35 -15.34
C ASP A 218 -21.35 1.97 -16.00
N ASP A 219 -21.60 1.93 -17.30
CA ASP A 219 -21.65 0.72 -18.11
C ASP A 219 -20.44 0.60 -19.04
N LEU A 220 -19.34 1.32 -18.76
CA LEU A 220 -18.19 1.36 -19.66
C LEU A 220 -17.53 -0.01 -19.84
N ASP A 221 -17.55 -0.87 -18.83
CA ASP A 221 -16.96 -2.21 -18.90
C ASP A 221 -17.88 -3.25 -19.57
N GLN A 222 -19.04 -2.83 -20.09
CA GLN A 222 -20.02 -3.74 -20.70
C GLN A 222 -20.11 -3.57 -22.22
N PRO A 223 -20.33 -4.65 -22.98
CA PRO A 223 -20.71 -4.56 -24.38
C PRO A 223 -21.97 -3.70 -24.57
N TYR A 224 -21.99 -2.89 -25.62
CA TYR A 224 -23.10 -2.00 -25.89
C TYR A 224 -24.38 -2.76 -26.30
N ILE A 225 -25.45 -2.63 -25.51
CA ILE A 225 -26.76 -3.26 -25.74
C ILE A 225 -27.66 -2.34 -26.60
N GLY A 226 -27.21 -2.01 -27.81
CA GLY A 226 -27.94 -1.15 -28.75
C GLY A 226 -28.78 -1.92 -29.78
N LYS A 227 -29.93 -1.36 -30.19
CA LYS A 227 -30.75 -1.89 -31.29
C LYS A 227 -30.16 -1.49 -32.65
N THR A 228 -29.19 -2.26 -33.16
CA THR A 228 -28.93 -2.60 -34.58
C THR A 228 -27.45 -2.98 -34.77
N ASN A 229 -27.18 -4.01 -35.56
CA ASN A 229 -25.87 -4.60 -35.87
C ASN A 229 -24.85 -3.67 -36.60
N SER A 230 -24.89 -2.35 -36.46
CA SER A 230 -24.12 -1.46 -37.34
C SER A 230 -23.66 -0.09 -36.80
N SER A 231 -23.83 0.24 -35.52
CA SER A 231 -23.26 1.49 -34.99
C SER A 231 -22.43 1.25 -33.73
N GLU A 232 -21.11 1.40 -33.85
CA GLU A 232 -20.19 1.50 -32.72
C GLU A 232 -20.65 2.62 -31.76
N ARG A 233 -20.64 2.33 -30.45
CA ARG A 233 -20.90 3.33 -29.41
C ARG A 233 -19.77 4.36 -29.41
N LYS A 234 -20.09 5.63 -29.66
CA LYS A 234 -19.11 6.73 -29.75
C LYS A 234 -18.82 7.28 -28.35
N ILE A 235 -17.60 7.07 -27.87
CA ILE A 235 -17.16 7.50 -26.54
C ILE A 235 -16.10 8.59 -26.71
N ILE A 236 -16.34 9.76 -26.12
CA ILE A 236 -15.39 10.86 -26.10
C ILE A 236 -14.89 11.06 -24.67
N ILE A 237 -13.57 11.06 -24.48
CA ILE A 237 -12.91 11.25 -23.20
C ILE A 237 -12.06 12.51 -23.27
N SER A 238 -12.26 13.46 -22.36
CA SER A 238 -11.45 14.67 -22.25
C SER A 238 -10.66 14.69 -20.96
N GLY A 239 -9.34 14.73 -21.08
CA GLY A 239 -8.40 14.65 -19.97
C GLY A 239 -7.28 13.65 -20.27
N THR A 240 -6.09 13.90 -19.73
CA THR A 240 -4.88 13.09 -19.98
C THR A 240 -4.20 12.60 -18.70
N GLY A 241 -4.85 12.75 -17.53
CA GLY A 241 -4.38 12.17 -16.27
C GLY A 241 -4.88 10.73 -16.08
N ASP A 242 -4.36 10.04 -15.07
CA ASP A 242 -4.64 8.60 -14.84
C ASP A 242 -6.13 8.24 -14.85
N GLY A 243 -7.01 9.06 -14.23
CA GLY A 243 -8.45 8.78 -14.23
C GLY A 243 -9.09 8.77 -15.63
N ALA A 244 -8.60 9.62 -16.54
CA ALA A 244 -9.02 9.62 -17.95
C ALA A 244 -8.46 8.43 -18.71
N LEU A 245 -7.20 8.07 -18.44
CA LEU A 245 -6.54 6.95 -19.07
C LEU A 245 -7.18 5.63 -18.64
N VAL A 246 -7.56 5.46 -17.36
CA VAL A 246 -8.32 4.30 -16.91
C VAL A 246 -9.64 4.17 -17.67
N ASP A 247 -10.42 5.25 -17.82
CA ASP A 247 -11.66 5.21 -18.60
C ASP A 247 -11.38 4.93 -20.11
N LEU A 248 -10.25 5.36 -20.65
CA LEU A 248 -9.81 5.01 -22.00
C LEU A 248 -9.53 3.50 -22.11
N LEU A 249 -8.80 2.91 -21.16
CA LEU A 249 -8.52 1.48 -21.15
C LEU A 249 -9.83 0.66 -21.06
N ARG A 250 -10.73 1.02 -20.14
CA ARG A 250 -12.06 0.42 -19.96
C ARG A 250 -12.93 0.48 -21.22
N SER A 251 -12.86 1.62 -21.92
CA SER A 251 -13.65 1.83 -23.14
C SER A 251 -13.07 1.15 -24.37
N THR A 252 -11.80 0.74 -24.36
CA THR A 252 -11.10 0.19 -25.55
C THR A 252 -10.85 -1.32 -25.46
N LEU A 253 -10.75 -1.88 -24.25
CA LEU A 253 -10.40 -3.27 -24.01
C LEU A 253 -11.59 -4.10 -23.51
N ILE A 254 -11.72 -5.32 -23.99
CA ILE A 254 -12.66 -6.32 -23.48
C ILE A 254 -12.18 -6.78 -22.10
N ASN A 255 -13.11 -6.92 -21.15
CA ASN A 255 -12.83 -7.41 -19.79
C ASN A 255 -11.68 -6.68 -19.07
N PHE A 256 -11.55 -5.37 -19.28
CA PHE A 256 -10.48 -4.60 -18.64
C PHE A 256 -10.52 -4.77 -17.11
N HIS A 257 -9.39 -5.18 -16.54
CA HIS A 257 -9.23 -5.33 -15.12
C HIS A 257 -7.82 -4.95 -14.70
N GLN A 258 -7.66 -3.77 -14.10
CA GLN A 258 -6.34 -3.18 -13.86
C GLN A 258 -5.35 -4.09 -13.12
N GLY A 259 -5.79 -4.78 -12.06
CA GLY A 259 -4.93 -5.69 -11.28
C GLY A 259 -4.61 -7.02 -11.99
N ARG A 260 -5.43 -7.44 -12.96
CA ARG A 260 -5.20 -8.66 -13.75
C ARG A 260 -4.51 -8.37 -15.06
N LEU A 261 -4.55 -7.13 -15.53
CA LEU A 261 -4.00 -6.71 -16.81
C LEU A 261 -2.54 -7.13 -16.97
N ILE A 262 -1.72 -6.98 -15.93
CA ILE A 262 -0.33 -7.44 -15.95
C ILE A 262 -0.27 -8.96 -16.17
N PHE A 263 -1.01 -9.72 -15.37
CA PHE A 263 -1.07 -11.16 -15.54
C PHE A 263 -1.58 -11.52 -16.94
N ASP A 264 -2.73 -11.00 -17.39
CA ASP A 264 -3.35 -11.37 -18.65
C ASP A 264 -2.51 -10.95 -19.88
N PHE A 265 -1.85 -9.78 -19.83
CA PHE A 265 -0.98 -9.28 -20.89
C PHE A 265 0.32 -10.06 -20.97
N PHE A 266 0.95 -10.32 -19.82
CA PHE A 266 2.33 -10.77 -19.79
C PHE A 266 2.49 -12.27 -19.52
N SER A 267 1.46 -12.97 -19.02
CA SER A 267 1.47 -14.46 -18.94
C SER A 267 1.58 -15.11 -20.31
N ASN A 268 1.19 -14.39 -21.37
CA ASN A 268 1.27 -14.82 -22.76
C ASN A 268 2.54 -14.34 -23.47
N SER A 269 3.39 -13.54 -22.80
CA SER A 269 4.66 -13.05 -23.34
C SER A 269 5.82 -13.90 -22.86
N VAL A 270 6.81 -14.15 -23.74
CA VAL A 270 7.92 -15.08 -23.47
C VAL A 270 8.91 -14.53 -22.43
N ASP A 271 8.86 -13.22 -22.08
CA ASP A 271 9.84 -12.62 -21.17
C ASP A 271 9.33 -11.37 -20.42
N ILE A 272 8.41 -11.55 -19.46
CA ILE A 272 7.87 -10.45 -18.62
C ILE A 272 8.97 -9.72 -17.84
N GLU A 273 9.99 -10.45 -17.38
CA GLU A 273 11.03 -9.88 -16.52
C GLU A 273 11.93 -8.93 -17.32
N ASN A 274 12.27 -9.25 -18.56
CA ASN A 274 12.99 -8.34 -19.45
C ASN A 274 12.18 -7.07 -19.72
N ILE A 275 10.87 -7.16 -19.96
CA ILE A 275 10.04 -5.96 -20.14
C ILE A 275 10.04 -5.10 -18.87
N LYS A 276 9.87 -5.71 -17.70
CA LYS A 276 9.96 -4.99 -16.41
C LYS A 276 11.32 -4.31 -16.26
N GLU A 277 12.41 -4.98 -16.62
CA GLU A 277 13.77 -4.43 -16.57
C GLU A 277 13.93 -3.21 -17.49
N GLN A 278 13.49 -3.32 -18.75
CA GLN A 278 13.57 -2.22 -19.72
C GLN A 278 12.74 -1.01 -19.29
N ILE A 279 11.51 -1.24 -18.80
CA ILE A 279 10.65 -0.15 -18.33
C ILE A 279 11.19 0.45 -17.02
N ASN A 280 11.78 -0.34 -16.11
CA ASN A 280 12.46 0.20 -14.92
C ASN A 280 13.65 1.09 -15.31
N LYS A 281 14.47 0.69 -16.29
CA LYS A 281 15.54 1.53 -16.83
C LYS A 281 15.00 2.85 -17.38
N ILE A 282 13.86 2.83 -18.07
CA ILE A 282 13.20 4.07 -18.53
C ILE A 282 12.76 4.92 -17.33
N LYS A 283 12.13 4.31 -16.31
CA LYS A 283 11.67 5.00 -15.09
C LYS A 283 12.82 5.66 -14.32
N GLU A 284 13.95 4.98 -14.16
CA GLU A 284 15.13 5.48 -13.43
C GLU A 284 15.81 6.65 -14.15
N ASN A 285 15.77 6.66 -15.49
CA ASN A 285 16.29 7.75 -16.31
C ASN A 285 15.28 8.91 -16.46
N ALA A 286 14.08 8.80 -15.89
CA ALA A 286 13.09 9.87 -15.90
C ALA A 286 13.55 11.02 -14.97
N GLY A 287 13.44 12.27 -15.43
CA GLY A 287 13.96 13.43 -14.71
C GLY A 287 14.18 14.63 -15.63
N ILE A 288 15.40 15.18 -15.63
CA ILE A 288 15.82 16.36 -16.44
C ILE A 288 15.46 16.20 -17.93
N TYR A 289 15.46 14.97 -18.45
CA TYR A 289 15.11 14.69 -19.84
C TYR A 289 13.64 14.95 -20.17
N GLU A 290 12.70 14.67 -19.25
CA GLU A 290 11.28 15.01 -19.46
C GLU A 290 11.05 16.53 -19.42
N ASP A 291 11.85 17.26 -18.64
CA ASP A 291 11.76 18.71 -18.55
C ASP A 291 12.25 19.42 -19.82
N THR A 292 13.10 18.75 -20.60
CA THR A 292 13.64 19.28 -21.85
C THR A 292 12.89 18.80 -23.09
N HIS A 293 12.26 17.62 -23.05
CA HIS A 293 11.61 17.02 -24.22
C HIS A 293 10.25 16.39 -23.86
N SER A 294 9.15 17.06 -24.22
CA SER A 294 7.79 16.63 -23.86
C SER A 294 7.34 15.27 -24.42
N ASN A 295 8.02 14.74 -25.45
CA ASN A 295 7.73 13.44 -26.06
C ASN A 295 8.75 12.35 -25.72
N TRP A 296 9.67 12.60 -24.77
CA TRP A 296 10.75 11.69 -24.42
C TRP A 296 10.26 10.30 -24.02
N LEU A 297 9.27 10.22 -23.12
CA LEU A 297 8.75 8.95 -22.62
C LEU A 297 8.14 8.11 -23.74
N TYR A 298 7.39 8.75 -24.66
CA TYR A 298 6.82 8.07 -25.82
C TYR A 298 7.92 7.49 -26.72
N ARG A 299 8.97 8.26 -27.02
CA ARG A 299 10.12 7.79 -27.82
C ARG A 299 10.85 6.64 -27.15
N LYS A 300 11.00 6.67 -25.83
CA LYS A 300 11.59 5.55 -25.08
C LYS A 300 10.80 4.26 -25.20
N PHE A 301 9.47 4.34 -25.27
CA PHE A 301 8.68 3.15 -25.59
C PHE A 301 8.82 2.69 -27.05
N GLU A 302 9.04 3.61 -28.00
CA GLU A 302 9.34 3.25 -29.40
C GLU A 302 10.70 2.57 -29.57
N GLU A 303 11.68 2.89 -28.72
CA GLU A 303 13.01 2.29 -28.71
C GLU A 303 13.03 0.87 -28.12
N LEU A 304 11.94 0.38 -27.53
CA LEU A 304 11.88 -0.96 -26.96
C LEU A 304 11.98 -2.05 -28.05
N PRO A 305 12.62 -3.19 -27.76
CA PRO A 305 12.81 -4.26 -28.74
C PRO A 305 11.48 -4.78 -29.32
N ASN A 306 11.45 -5.00 -30.64
CA ASN A 306 10.26 -5.46 -31.34
C ASN A 306 9.83 -6.87 -30.90
N GLU A 307 10.77 -7.73 -30.54
CA GLU A 307 10.49 -9.05 -29.98
C GLU A 307 9.66 -9.00 -28.70
N LEU A 308 9.75 -7.91 -27.93
CA LEU A 308 8.94 -7.66 -26.75
C LEU A 308 7.61 -6.98 -27.10
N LEU A 309 7.63 -6.00 -28.01
CA LEU A 309 6.46 -5.20 -28.34
C LEU A 309 5.44 -5.94 -29.23
N ILE A 310 5.88 -6.76 -30.18
CA ILE A 310 4.99 -7.42 -31.15
C ILE A 310 3.95 -8.31 -30.44
N PRO A 311 4.33 -9.25 -29.53
CA PRO A 311 3.35 -10.09 -28.83
C PRO A 311 2.33 -9.28 -28.02
N LEU A 312 2.78 -8.19 -27.37
CA LEU A 312 1.90 -7.31 -26.61
C LEU A 312 0.90 -6.55 -27.50
N LYS A 313 1.37 -6.05 -28.65
CA LYS A 313 0.52 -5.36 -29.63
C LYS A 313 -0.51 -6.31 -30.23
N GLU A 314 -0.14 -7.56 -30.53
CA GLU A 314 -1.07 -8.59 -30.98
C GLU A 314 -2.11 -8.93 -29.91
N TYR A 315 -1.69 -9.05 -28.65
CA TYR A 315 -2.61 -9.26 -27.54
C TYR A 315 -3.61 -8.10 -27.41
N ILE A 316 -3.14 -6.85 -27.40
CA ILE A 316 -3.99 -5.66 -27.39
C ILE A 316 -4.98 -5.66 -28.55
N HIS A 317 -4.52 -6.00 -29.76
CA HIS A 317 -5.37 -6.04 -30.93
C HIS A 317 -6.49 -7.07 -30.79
N LYS A 318 -6.21 -8.23 -30.18
CA LYS A 318 -7.22 -9.26 -29.87
C LYS A 318 -8.21 -8.83 -28.79
N GLN A 319 -7.76 -8.04 -27.81
CA GLN A 319 -8.61 -7.52 -26.73
C GLN A 319 -9.37 -6.25 -27.13
N LYS A 320 -9.10 -5.67 -28.30
CA LYS A 320 -9.76 -4.45 -28.76
C LYS A 320 -11.27 -4.68 -28.92
N ARG A 321 -12.05 -3.83 -28.28
CA ARG A 321 -13.51 -3.77 -28.44
C ARG A 321 -13.89 -3.36 -29.85
N GLN A 322 -14.84 -4.09 -30.43
CA GLN A 322 -15.39 -3.85 -31.76
C GLN A 322 -16.73 -3.09 -31.72
N ASP A 323 -17.31 -2.94 -30.53
CA ASP A 323 -18.61 -2.29 -30.33
C ASP A 323 -18.48 -0.80 -29.96
N THR A 324 -17.26 -0.26 -29.90
CA THR A 324 -16.97 1.10 -29.44
C THR A 324 -16.02 1.84 -30.38
N LYS A 325 -16.28 3.14 -30.58
CA LYS A 325 -15.32 4.07 -31.17
C LYS A 325 -14.92 5.11 -30.14
N VAL A 326 -13.65 5.10 -29.74
CA VAL A 326 -13.15 5.92 -28.64
C VAL A 326 -12.28 7.06 -29.16
N THR A 327 -12.52 8.27 -28.65
CA THR A 327 -11.75 9.47 -28.95
C THR A 327 -11.23 10.13 -27.67
N LEU A 328 -9.92 10.31 -27.57
CA LEU A 328 -9.24 11.01 -26.48
C LEU A 328 -8.95 12.46 -26.88
N LEU A 329 -9.29 13.40 -25.99
CA LEU A 329 -9.05 14.83 -26.16
C LEU A 329 -8.05 15.31 -25.11
N GLY A 330 -6.94 15.90 -25.57
CA GLY A 330 -5.89 16.47 -24.72
C GLY A 330 -5.55 17.92 -25.07
N ARG A 331 -4.76 18.58 -24.21
CA ARG A 331 -4.30 19.97 -24.44
C ARG A 331 -3.01 20.04 -25.26
N GLN A 332 -2.47 18.90 -25.68
CA GLN A 332 -1.24 18.80 -26.45
C GLN A 332 -1.55 18.54 -27.93
N SER A 333 -0.72 19.05 -28.84
CA SER A 333 -0.90 18.87 -30.28
C SER A 333 -0.65 17.45 -30.76
N SER A 334 0.19 16.68 -30.08
CA SER A 334 0.41 15.27 -30.36
C SER A 334 0.08 14.42 -29.15
N ILE A 335 -0.34 13.19 -29.42
CA ILE A 335 -0.47 12.15 -28.40
C ILE A 335 0.87 11.86 -27.73
N SER A 336 1.98 11.89 -28.46
CA SER A 336 3.33 11.67 -27.90
C SER A 336 3.68 12.66 -26.79
N ASP A 337 3.16 13.89 -26.85
CA ASP A 337 3.46 14.96 -25.89
C ASP A 337 2.65 14.85 -24.59
N ILE A 338 1.65 13.96 -24.51
CA ILE A 338 0.90 13.77 -23.26
C ILE A 338 1.67 12.93 -22.24
N PHE A 339 2.63 12.13 -22.70
CA PHE A 339 3.34 11.11 -21.94
C PHE A 339 4.37 11.75 -21.01
N SER A 340 4.14 11.65 -19.70
CA SER A 340 5.08 12.12 -18.68
C SER A 340 4.89 11.38 -17.36
N THR A 341 5.98 10.91 -16.77
CA THR A 341 5.98 10.28 -15.44
C THR A 341 5.55 11.24 -14.32
N LYS A 342 5.52 12.56 -14.58
CA LYS A 342 5.01 13.57 -13.63
C LYS A 342 3.49 13.67 -13.62
N LYS A 343 2.79 13.26 -14.69
CA LYS A 343 1.34 13.45 -14.88
C LYS A 343 0.53 12.16 -14.84
N MET A 344 1.15 11.04 -15.18
CA MET A 344 0.52 9.72 -15.21
C MET A 344 1.50 8.65 -14.72
N SER A 345 0.95 7.54 -14.26
CA SER A 345 1.75 6.35 -13.98
C SER A 345 2.42 5.80 -15.25
N ILE A 346 3.64 5.28 -15.11
CA ILE A 346 4.35 4.63 -16.23
C ILE A 346 3.60 3.40 -16.73
N PHE A 347 2.89 2.70 -15.84
CA PHE A 347 1.97 1.62 -16.15
C PHE A 347 0.90 2.04 -17.17
N ASN A 348 0.10 3.07 -16.83
CA ASN A 348 -0.94 3.55 -17.74
C ASN A 348 -0.33 4.13 -19.02
N ALA A 349 0.79 4.86 -18.91
CA ALA A 349 1.49 5.38 -20.07
C ALA A 349 1.84 4.24 -21.05
N PHE A 350 2.50 3.20 -20.58
CA PHE A 350 2.94 2.09 -21.42
C PHE A 350 1.76 1.40 -22.14
N ILE A 351 0.66 1.12 -21.43
CA ILE A 351 -0.52 0.49 -22.06
C ILE A 351 -1.18 1.44 -23.07
N VAL A 352 -1.27 2.73 -22.77
CA VAL A 352 -1.83 3.73 -23.70
C VAL A 352 -0.94 3.87 -24.94
N TYR A 353 0.39 3.74 -24.82
CA TYR A 353 1.29 3.65 -25.95
C TYR A 353 0.97 2.43 -26.84
N LEU A 354 0.75 1.26 -26.24
CA LEU A 354 0.38 0.05 -26.98
C LEU A 354 -0.98 0.22 -27.68
N LEU A 355 -1.99 0.79 -27.00
CA LEU A 355 -3.30 1.09 -27.60
C LEU A 355 -3.21 2.08 -28.76
N HIS A 356 -2.37 3.11 -28.62
CA HIS A 356 -2.19 4.12 -29.65
C HIS A 356 -1.52 3.51 -30.89
N THR A 357 -0.41 2.78 -30.71
CA THR A 357 0.34 2.18 -31.81
C THR A 357 -0.38 1.03 -32.51
N THR A 358 -1.44 0.50 -31.91
CA THR A 358 -2.34 -0.51 -32.49
C THR A 358 -3.64 0.08 -33.07
N GLY A 359 -3.81 1.40 -33.04
CA GLY A 359 -4.99 2.07 -33.60
C GLY A 359 -6.28 1.75 -32.83
N CYS A 360 -6.21 1.62 -31.50
CA CYS A 360 -7.38 1.33 -30.67
C CYS A 360 -8.26 2.57 -30.38
N PHE A 361 -7.73 3.79 -30.54
CA PHE A 361 -8.47 5.03 -30.32
C PHE A 361 -7.93 6.19 -31.17
N ASP A 362 -8.75 7.22 -31.35
CA ASP A 362 -8.37 8.49 -32.00
C ASP A 362 -7.93 9.53 -30.97
N TYR A 363 -6.91 10.34 -31.27
CA TYR A 363 -6.48 11.47 -30.42
C TYR A 363 -6.64 12.83 -31.12
N TYR A 364 -7.20 13.81 -30.40
CA TYR A 364 -7.24 15.20 -30.82
C TYR A 364 -6.66 16.18 -29.77
N GLY A 365 -5.79 17.07 -30.24
CA GLY A 365 -5.28 18.20 -29.48
C GLY A 365 -6.24 19.39 -29.56
N VAL A 366 -6.91 19.70 -28.45
CA VAL A 366 -8.00 20.67 -28.40
C VAL A 366 -7.65 21.86 -27.49
N ALA A 367 -8.02 23.05 -27.95
CA ALA A 367 -7.93 24.27 -27.17
C ALA A 367 -9.18 24.46 -26.30
N LYS A 368 -10.36 24.18 -26.86
CA LYS A 368 -11.65 24.40 -26.21
C LYS A 368 -12.68 23.36 -26.64
N ILE A 369 -13.55 23.00 -25.72
CA ILE A 369 -14.71 22.16 -25.95
C ILE A 369 -15.96 22.97 -25.59
N SER A 370 -16.99 22.94 -26.42
CA SER A 370 -18.28 23.58 -26.13
C SER A 370 -19.44 22.68 -26.54
N LYS A 371 -20.52 22.68 -25.74
CA LYS A 371 -21.70 21.83 -25.98
C LYS A 371 -22.50 22.37 -27.17
N LYS A 372 -22.98 21.47 -28.01
CA LYS A 372 -24.04 21.74 -29.02
C LYS A 372 -25.29 20.92 -28.65
N LYS A 373 -26.43 21.25 -29.28
CA LYS A 373 -27.66 20.45 -29.17
C LYS A 373 -27.43 19.03 -29.73
N ASP A 374 -28.27 18.09 -29.33
CA ASP A 374 -28.36 16.72 -29.88
C ASP A 374 -27.10 15.86 -29.73
N LYS A 375 -26.53 15.79 -28.51
CA LYS A 375 -25.31 15.01 -28.19
C LYS A 375 -24.14 15.26 -29.16
N LYS A 376 -23.92 16.54 -29.48
CA LYS A 376 -22.76 16.99 -30.24
C LYS A 376 -21.91 17.91 -29.39
N ILE A 377 -20.60 17.79 -29.50
CA ILE A 377 -19.65 18.78 -29.01
C ILE A 377 -19.02 19.50 -30.20
N LYS A 378 -18.75 20.79 -30.02
CA LYS A 378 -17.81 21.52 -30.87
C LYS A 378 -16.44 21.46 -30.20
N ILE A 379 -15.44 21.02 -30.95
CA ILE A 379 -14.04 21.10 -30.55
C ILE A 379 -13.35 22.17 -31.37
N ASP A 380 -12.74 23.13 -30.67
CA ASP A 380 -11.82 24.09 -31.27
C ASP A 380 -10.42 23.53 -31.09
N PHE A 381 -9.70 23.35 -32.19
CA PHE A 381 -8.38 22.74 -32.16
C PHE A 381 -7.31 23.74 -31.67
N LEU A 382 -6.16 23.22 -31.26
CA LEU A 382 -4.98 24.06 -31.01
C LEU A 382 -4.55 24.77 -32.30
N LYS A 383 -3.91 25.95 -32.15
CA LYS A 383 -3.40 26.71 -33.30
C LYS A 383 -2.47 25.81 -34.13
N ASN A 384 -2.70 25.79 -35.45
CA ASN A 384 -1.95 24.97 -36.43
C ASN A 384 -2.11 23.43 -36.27
N TYR A 385 -3.11 22.94 -35.52
CA TYR A 385 -3.36 21.51 -35.40
C TYR A 385 -3.87 20.92 -36.73
N LYS A 386 -2.98 20.26 -37.49
CA LYS A 386 -3.31 19.60 -38.77
C LYS A 386 -4.07 20.49 -39.77
N GLY A 387 -3.88 21.81 -39.71
CA GLY A 387 -4.59 22.78 -40.57
C GLY A 387 -6.08 22.97 -40.26
N LEU A 388 -6.59 22.43 -39.15
CA LEU A 388 -8.00 22.52 -38.75
C LEU A 388 -8.21 23.61 -37.70
N SER A 389 -9.29 24.38 -37.83
CA SER A 389 -9.67 25.42 -36.87
C SER A 389 -10.69 24.91 -35.83
N SER A 390 -11.72 24.20 -36.28
CA SER A 390 -12.71 23.56 -35.41
C SER A 390 -13.44 22.43 -36.14
N THR A 391 -14.03 21.51 -35.38
CA THR A 391 -14.98 20.52 -35.92
C THR A 391 -16.07 20.21 -34.90
N SER A 392 -17.07 19.41 -35.30
CA SER A 392 -18.12 18.92 -34.40
C SER A 392 -18.12 17.41 -34.38
N LEU A 393 -18.16 16.84 -33.16
CA LEU A 393 -18.20 15.40 -32.94
C LEU A 393 -19.52 15.02 -32.27
N SER A 394 -20.18 13.98 -32.79
CA SER A 394 -21.30 13.32 -32.11
C SER A 394 -20.78 12.31 -31.09
N TYR A 395 -21.42 12.21 -29.93
CA TYR A 395 -21.08 11.22 -28.91
C TYR A 395 -22.33 10.49 -28.41
N ASP A 396 -22.15 9.25 -27.97
CA ASP A 396 -23.12 8.53 -27.16
C ASP A 396 -22.82 8.71 -25.68
N VAL A 397 -21.51 8.75 -25.35
CA VAL A 397 -20.96 8.97 -24.00
C VAL A 397 -19.89 10.06 -24.05
N LEU A 398 -19.98 11.04 -23.16
CA LEU A 398 -18.98 12.07 -22.95
C LEU A 398 -18.42 11.94 -21.53
N ILE A 399 -17.11 11.83 -21.41
CA ILE A 399 -16.38 11.68 -20.15
C ILE A 399 -15.43 12.85 -19.98
N MET A 400 -15.55 13.57 -18.87
CA MET A 400 -14.73 14.74 -18.56
C MET A 400 -13.91 14.46 -17.29
N ARG A 401 -12.58 14.46 -17.41
CA ARG A 401 -11.62 14.14 -16.34
C ARG A 401 -10.57 15.24 -16.25
N HIS A 402 -10.97 16.43 -15.83
CA HIS A 402 -10.11 17.61 -15.73
C HIS A 402 -9.47 17.79 -14.34
N GLY A 403 -9.49 16.73 -13.53
CA GLY A 403 -9.06 16.77 -12.13
C GLY A 403 -10.11 17.41 -11.22
N PRO A 404 -9.98 17.24 -9.90
CA PRO A 404 -10.99 17.71 -8.95
C PRO A 404 -11.04 19.23 -8.84
N ALA A 405 -12.25 19.78 -8.78
CA ALA A 405 -12.49 21.09 -8.18
C ALA A 405 -12.24 20.99 -6.68
N ILE A 406 -11.43 21.90 -6.19
CA ILE A 406 -11.07 21.97 -4.78
C ILE A 406 -12.14 22.82 -4.09
N ALA A 407 -13.23 22.19 -3.64
CA ALA A 407 -14.36 22.90 -3.02
C ALA A 407 -13.96 23.72 -1.77
N ILE A 408 -12.92 23.29 -1.03
CA ILE A 408 -12.44 24.00 0.16
C ILE A 408 -11.54 25.19 -0.17
N THR A 409 -10.99 25.30 -1.40
CA THR A 409 -10.17 26.49 -1.70
C THR A 409 -11.00 27.74 -1.73
N ASP A 410 -12.29 27.72 -2.05
CA ASP A 410 -13.04 28.98 -2.12
C ASP A 410 -13.27 29.55 -0.70
N SER A 411 -13.52 28.70 0.30
CA SER A 411 -13.50 29.10 1.71
C SER A 411 -12.09 29.49 2.19
N LEU A 412 -11.05 28.71 1.89
CA LEU A 412 -9.66 29.05 2.27
C LEU A 412 -9.18 30.35 1.59
N LYS A 413 -9.48 30.55 0.30
CA LYS A 413 -9.19 31.77 -0.46
C LYS A 413 -9.93 32.97 0.12
N SER A 414 -11.18 32.80 0.55
CA SER A 414 -11.96 33.86 1.19
C SER A 414 -11.32 34.31 2.52
N LEU A 415 -10.55 33.44 3.16
CA LEU A 415 -9.74 33.72 4.35
C LEU A 415 -8.32 34.22 4.04
N GLY A 416 -8.03 34.56 2.78
CA GLY A 416 -6.71 35.05 2.35
C GLY A 416 -5.66 33.97 2.07
N ILE A 417 -6.04 32.68 2.14
CA ILE A 417 -5.16 31.56 1.76
C ILE A 417 -5.26 31.38 0.24
N ILE A 418 -4.54 32.22 -0.49
CA ILE A 418 -4.61 32.30 -1.96
C ILE A 418 -3.67 31.28 -2.62
N ASP A 419 -2.59 30.90 -1.93
CA ASP A 419 -1.54 30.01 -2.42
C ASP A 419 -1.22 28.95 -1.36
N LEU A 420 -1.86 27.77 -1.47
CA LEU A 420 -1.34 26.53 -0.88
C LEU A 420 -0.07 26.13 -1.64
N LYS A 421 0.98 26.96 -1.58
CA LYS A 421 2.29 26.65 -2.15
C LYS A 421 2.96 25.60 -1.28
N PHE A 422 2.72 24.35 -1.62
CA PHE A 422 3.51 23.23 -1.12
C PHE A 422 4.91 23.34 -1.73
N LYS A 423 5.96 23.21 -0.91
CA LYS A 423 7.30 23.04 -1.48
C LYS A 423 7.31 21.61 -2.03
N ASP A 424 7.34 21.47 -3.35
CA ASP A 424 7.45 20.18 -4.05
C ASP A 424 8.79 19.44 -3.78
N SER A 425 9.53 19.83 -2.73
CA SER A 425 10.85 19.29 -2.42
C SER A 425 10.82 17.91 -1.78
N ILE A 426 9.68 17.48 -1.21
CA ILE A 426 9.58 16.19 -0.51
C ILE A 426 8.36 15.38 -1.00
N ASP A 427 8.60 14.13 -1.36
CA ASP A 427 7.52 13.16 -1.61
C ASP A 427 6.91 12.70 -0.28
N THR A 428 5.72 13.22 0.01
CA THR A 428 4.97 12.93 1.24
C THR A 428 4.29 11.57 1.25
N SER A 429 4.39 10.80 0.15
CA SER A 429 3.72 9.52 -0.03
C SER A 429 4.59 8.29 0.26
N ASN A 430 5.83 8.48 0.73
CA ASN A 430 6.68 7.41 1.21
C ASN A 430 6.54 7.25 2.73
N ARG A 431 6.51 6.01 3.23
CA ARG A 431 6.46 5.71 4.67
C ARG A 431 7.66 6.35 5.38
N ILE A 432 7.39 7.11 6.45
CA ILE A 432 8.45 7.64 7.35
C ILE A 432 8.31 7.17 8.81
N TRP A 433 7.23 6.44 9.14
CA TRP A 433 7.00 5.97 10.50
C TRP A 433 7.83 4.75 10.87
N ASP A 434 8.19 4.67 12.14
CA ASP A 434 8.92 3.56 12.74
C ASP A 434 8.16 2.22 12.63
N ALA A 435 8.89 1.12 12.75
CA ALA A 435 8.32 -0.21 12.77
C ALA A 435 7.41 -0.39 14.01
N GLY A 436 6.21 -0.95 13.82
CA GLY A 436 5.23 -1.14 14.90
C GLY A 436 4.40 0.10 15.23
N TRP A 437 4.65 1.23 14.57
CA TRP A 437 3.77 2.39 14.67
C TRP A 437 2.62 2.31 13.65
N PRO A 438 1.36 2.65 14.02
CA PRO A 438 0.87 3.03 15.36
C PRO A 438 0.28 1.84 16.13
N SER A 439 0.54 0.59 15.72
CA SER A 439 -0.04 -0.60 16.34
C SER A 439 0.36 -0.77 17.82
N ASP A 440 1.53 -0.25 18.20
CA ASP A 440 1.98 -0.09 19.61
C ASP A 440 0.89 0.51 20.52
N TYR A 441 0.07 1.43 19.98
CA TYR A 441 -0.99 2.09 20.73
C TYR A 441 -2.30 1.30 20.78
N ILE A 442 -2.59 0.51 19.76
CA ILE A 442 -3.84 -0.25 19.68
C ILE A 442 -3.77 -1.41 20.64
N ASP A 443 -2.80 -2.30 20.47
CA ASP A 443 -2.82 -3.54 21.24
C ASP A 443 -2.13 -3.40 22.60
N LYS A 444 -1.50 -2.24 22.88
CA LYS A 444 -0.63 -1.98 24.06
C LYS A 444 0.39 -3.09 24.30
N VAL A 445 0.67 -3.85 23.26
CA VAL A 445 1.51 -5.03 23.22
C VAL A 445 2.33 -4.90 21.93
N HIS A 446 3.60 -5.28 22.03
CA HIS A 446 4.67 -5.25 21.01
C HIS A 446 4.21 -4.88 19.60
N GLY A 447 4.82 -3.83 19.03
CA GLY A 447 4.60 -3.37 17.66
C GLY A 447 4.33 -4.50 16.68
N THR A 448 3.24 -4.36 15.95
CA THR A 448 2.80 -5.31 14.93
C THR A 448 2.86 -4.68 13.54
N GLU A 449 3.23 -5.49 12.55
CA GLU A 449 3.18 -5.13 11.14
C GLU A 449 2.24 -6.10 10.40
N PHE A 450 1.81 -5.73 9.20
CA PHE A 450 0.91 -6.55 8.41
C PHE A 450 1.56 -7.91 8.06
N VAL A 451 0.75 -8.97 8.12
CA VAL A 451 1.09 -10.31 7.61
C VAL A 451 0.02 -10.72 6.61
N PRO A 452 0.40 -11.12 5.38
CA PRO A 452 -0.58 -11.57 4.39
C PRO A 452 -1.44 -12.73 4.92
N PRO A 453 -2.76 -12.73 4.70
CA PRO A 453 -3.63 -13.80 5.18
C PRO A 453 -3.20 -15.20 4.73
N LEU A 454 -2.75 -15.35 3.48
CA LEU A 454 -2.30 -16.64 2.95
C LEU A 454 -0.97 -17.08 3.57
N THR A 455 -0.02 -16.17 3.76
CA THR A 455 1.19 -16.42 4.58
C THR A 455 0.81 -16.93 5.97
N LYS A 456 -0.08 -16.22 6.66
CA LYS A 456 -0.54 -16.60 8.01
C LYS A 456 -1.12 -18.01 8.00
N ALA A 457 -1.99 -18.34 7.04
CA ALA A 457 -2.63 -19.65 6.93
C ALA A 457 -1.59 -20.77 6.71
N ILE A 458 -0.73 -20.62 5.70
CA ILE A 458 0.26 -21.64 5.34
C ILE A 458 1.24 -21.88 6.50
N VAL A 459 1.76 -20.82 7.10
CA VAL A 459 2.74 -20.93 8.18
C VAL A 459 2.11 -21.47 9.46
N THR A 460 0.85 -21.10 9.76
CA THR A 460 0.13 -21.67 10.90
C THR A 460 -0.03 -23.18 10.75
N THR A 461 -0.46 -23.65 9.57
CA THR A 461 -0.57 -25.10 9.28
C THR A 461 0.76 -25.81 9.46
N PHE A 462 1.86 -25.26 8.93
CA PHE A 462 3.20 -25.83 9.11
C PHE A 462 3.59 -25.95 10.58
N VAL A 463 3.43 -24.87 11.34
CA VAL A 463 3.78 -24.83 12.77
C VAL A 463 2.92 -25.78 13.60
N GLU A 464 1.64 -25.93 13.27
CA GLU A 464 0.74 -26.88 13.93
C GLU A 464 1.14 -28.33 13.65
N ILE A 465 1.46 -28.69 12.40
CA ILE A 465 1.94 -30.03 12.04
C ILE A 465 3.23 -30.36 12.79
N LEU A 466 4.20 -29.45 12.78
CA LEU A 466 5.46 -29.64 13.50
C LEU A 466 5.22 -29.80 15.00
N SER A 467 4.35 -28.97 15.58
CA SER A 467 4.02 -29.02 17.01
C SER A 467 3.34 -30.33 17.41
N GLN A 468 2.41 -30.84 16.62
CA GLN A 468 1.76 -32.13 16.87
C GLN A 468 2.77 -33.27 16.78
N THR A 469 3.67 -33.22 15.80
CA THR A 469 4.72 -34.22 15.61
C THR A 469 5.68 -34.23 16.81
N LEU A 470 6.14 -33.06 17.27
CA LEU A 470 6.98 -32.94 18.46
C LEU A 470 6.26 -33.44 19.72
N SER A 471 4.97 -33.12 19.88
CA SER A 471 4.17 -33.61 21.01
C SER A 471 4.08 -35.15 21.02
N TYR A 472 3.95 -35.77 19.84
CA TYR A 472 3.94 -37.22 19.72
C TYR A 472 5.29 -37.85 20.08
N PHE A 473 6.40 -37.25 19.64
CA PHE A 473 7.75 -37.71 20.00
C PHE A 473 8.04 -37.59 21.50
N HIS A 474 7.49 -36.56 22.15
CA HIS A 474 7.66 -36.31 23.59
C HIS A 474 6.44 -36.74 24.43
N LYS A 475 5.61 -37.66 23.94
CA LYS A 475 4.36 -38.05 24.61
C LYS A 475 4.54 -38.56 26.04
N GLU A 476 5.69 -39.16 26.35
CA GLU A 476 5.97 -39.76 27.66
C GLU A 476 6.36 -38.71 28.70
N SER A 477 7.11 -37.69 28.31
CA SER A 477 7.58 -36.63 29.21
C SER A 477 6.65 -35.41 29.24
N ASN A 478 5.82 -35.25 28.20
CA ASN A 478 4.80 -34.20 28.04
C ASN A 478 5.30 -32.78 28.38
N PRO A 479 6.39 -32.33 27.74
CA PRO A 479 7.00 -31.04 28.03
C PRO A 479 6.08 -29.87 27.67
N SER A 480 6.29 -28.77 28.38
CA SER A 480 5.78 -27.46 28.00
C SER A 480 6.71 -26.83 26.96
N PHE A 481 6.28 -26.68 25.72
CA PHE A 481 7.11 -26.12 24.63
C PHE A 481 6.31 -25.21 23.70
N ARG A 482 7.02 -24.35 22.95
CA ARG A 482 6.45 -23.48 21.90
C ARG A 482 7.21 -23.61 20.60
N VAL A 483 6.49 -23.40 19.49
CA VAL A 483 7.04 -23.34 18.14
C VAL A 483 6.51 -22.10 17.43
N SER A 484 7.38 -21.39 16.70
CA SER A 484 6.98 -20.28 15.83
C SER A 484 7.90 -20.17 14.61
N LEU A 485 7.37 -19.65 13.51
CA LEU A 485 8.16 -19.28 12.35
C LEU A 485 8.13 -17.75 12.19
N ASN A 486 9.31 -17.16 11.98
CA ASN A 486 9.49 -15.71 11.91
C ASN A 486 10.15 -15.36 10.57
N ARG A 487 9.57 -14.45 9.78
CA ARG A 487 10.27 -13.92 8.59
C ARG A 487 11.14 -12.75 8.97
N PHE A 488 12.14 -12.44 8.15
CA PHE A 488 12.87 -11.19 8.26
C PHE A 488 12.27 -10.14 7.32
N ILE A 489 12.18 -8.89 7.80
CA ILE A 489 11.69 -7.73 7.06
C ILE A 489 12.61 -6.54 7.33
N GLU A 490 12.66 -5.60 6.38
CA GLU A 490 13.43 -4.36 6.49
C GLU A 490 12.48 -3.16 6.53
N ILE A 491 12.60 -2.32 7.56
CA ILE A 491 11.82 -1.09 7.75
C ILE A 491 12.78 0.03 8.12
N ASN A 492 12.78 1.12 7.36
CA ASN A 492 13.66 2.28 7.57
C ASN A 492 15.15 1.88 7.78
N ASN A 493 15.68 1.03 6.90
CA ASN A 493 17.04 0.49 6.93
C ASN A 493 17.41 -0.32 8.19
N SER A 494 16.41 -0.77 8.94
CA SER A 494 16.58 -1.66 10.09
C SER A 494 15.91 -3.00 9.83
N ILE A 495 16.60 -4.08 10.19
CA ILE A 495 16.10 -5.44 10.01
C ILE A 495 15.36 -5.89 11.27
N PHE A 496 14.17 -6.44 11.06
CA PHE A 496 13.33 -7.03 12.09
C PHE A 496 13.03 -8.48 11.73
N PHE A 497 12.75 -9.32 12.73
CA PHE A 497 12.04 -10.57 12.50
C PHE A 497 10.59 -10.43 12.97
N GLN A 498 9.66 -10.94 12.16
CA GLN A 498 8.23 -10.82 12.34
C GLN A 498 7.61 -12.20 12.55
N GLN A 499 6.86 -12.37 13.64
CA GLN A 499 6.14 -13.59 13.95
C GLN A 499 4.95 -13.77 12.98
N LEU A 500 4.95 -14.87 12.22
CA LEU A 500 3.97 -15.10 11.14
C LEU A 500 2.71 -15.86 11.56
N CYS A 501 2.75 -16.54 12.71
CA CYS A 501 1.69 -17.41 13.19
C CYS A 501 1.59 -17.35 14.71
N ARG A 502 0.54 -17.94 15.28
CA ARG A 502 0.50 -18.16 16.73
C ARG A 502 1.59 -19.14 17.13
N TYR A 503 1.97 -19.11 18.41
CA TYR A 503 2.80 -20.18 18.95
C TYR A 503 2.03 -21.50 18.86
N GLY A 504 2.61 -22.48 18.16
CA GLY A 504 2.22 -23.88 18.31
C GLY A 504 2.86 -24.50 19.55
N GLY A 505 2.50 -25.74 19.87
CA GLY A 505 3.06 -26.51 20.99
C GLY A 505 2.02 -26.85 22.05
N THR A 506 2.48 -27.28 23.21
CA THR A 506 1.61 -27.70 24.34
C THR A 506 1.11 -26.52 25.17
N ILE A 507 1.75 -25.35 25.07
CA ILE A 507 1.31 -24.14 25.75
C ILE A 507 0.25 -23.43 24.92
N LYS A 508 -0.98 -23.39 25.43
CA LYS A 508 -2.07 -22.62 24.81
C LYS A 508 -2.00 -21.15 25.22
N TYR A 509 -2.05 -20.25 24.24
CA TYR A 509 -2.29 -18.83 24.44
C TYR A 509 -3.69 -18.47 23.95
N GLU A 510 -4.43 -17.69 24.74
CA GLU A 510 -5.82 -17.36 24.45
C GLU A 510 -6.00 -16.23 23.42
N SER A 511 -4.97 -15.41 23.15
CA SER A 511 -5.13 -14.21 22.32
C SER A 511 -4.59 -14.33 20.88
N GLU A 512 -5.36 -13.81 19.92
CA GLU A 512 -4.92 -13.58 18.53
C GLU A 512 -3.77 -12.56 18.40
N SER A 513 -3.55 -11.75 19.44
CA SER A 513 -2.67 -10.57 19.48
C SER A 513 -1.16 -10.85 19.34
N ASN A 514 -0.77 -12.09 19.05
CA ASN A 514 0.63 -12.50 18.92
C ASN A 514 1.13 -12.48 17.46
N ILE A 515 0.23 -12.47 16.47
CA ILE A 515 0.62 -12.55 15.05
C ILE A 515 1.02 -11.16 14.54
N GLY A 516 2.07 -11.11 13.72
CA GLY A 516 2.56 -9.88 13.11
C GLY A 516 3.48 -9.06 14.00
N ARG A 517 3.72 -9.50 15.24
CA ARG A 517 4.70 -8.87 16.15
C ARG A 517 6.07 -8.84 15.52
N ILE A 518 6.72 -7.69 15.63
CA ILE A 518 8.06 -7.48 15.13
C ILE A 518 9.06 -7.32 16.28
N PHE A 519 10.28 -7.75 16.01
CA PHE A 519 11.38 -7.72 16.94
C PHE A 519 12.63 -7.27 16.20
N ASN A 520 13.41 -6.37 16.79
CA ASN A 520 14.65 -5.93 16.15
C ASN A 520 15.62 -7.11 16.05
N ALA A 521 16.13 -7.39 14.84
CA ALA A 521 16.98 -8.55 14.59
C ALA A 521 18.34 -8.50 15.28
N LYS A 522 18.68 -7.36 15.92
CA LYS A 522 19.87 -7.23 16.79
C LYS A 522 19.71 -7.94 18.13
N PHE A 523 18.53 -8.44 18.50
CA PHE A 523 18.28 -9.01 19.82
C PHE A 523 17.68 -10.42 19.74
N GLY A 524 17.78 -11.15 20.84
CA GLY A 524 17.23 -12.49 20.99
C GLY A 524 17.97 -13.59 20.23
N LEU A 525 17.55 -14.83 20.47
CA LEU A 525 18.16 -16.02 19.87
C LEU A 525 17.97 -16.07 18.35
N VAL A 526 16.79 -15.66 17.87
CA VAL A 526 16.49 -15.62 16.42
C VAL A 526 17.40 -14.63 15.71
N GLY A 527 17.55 -13.43 16.26
CA GLY A 527 18.46 -12.41 15.74
C GLY A 527 19.92 -12.88 15.77
N TYR A 528 20.34 -13.52 16.86
CA TYR A 528 21.69 -14.08 17.00
C TYR A 528 21.99 -15.18 15.97
N ALA A 529 21.13 -16.20 15.87
CA ALA A 529 21.26 -17.27 14.88
C ALA A 529 21.35 -16.73 13.45
N ALA A 530 20.60 -15.66 13.18
CA ALA A 530 20.61 -14.99 11.89
C ALA A 530 21.90 -14.19 11.65
N ALA A 531 22.42 -13.49 12.67
CA ALA A 531 23.67 -12.73 12.56
C ALA A 531 24.90 -13.63 12.32
N ILE A 532 24.98 -14.77 13.01
CA ILE A 532 26.07 -15.75 12.79
C ILE A 532 25.80 -16.69 11.60
N ASN A 533 24.61 -16.61 11.02
CA ASN A 533 24.21 -17.38 9.85
C ASN A 533 24.27 -18.90 10.12
N GLU A 534 23.83 -19.34 11.31
CA GLU A 534 23.88 -20.75 11.75
C GLU A 534 22.72 -21.08 12.70
N ALA A 535 22.39 -22.37 12.84
CA ALA A 535 21.42 -22.81 13.83
C ALA A 535 22.04 -22.84 15.23
N VAL A 536 21.31 -22.34 16.22
CA VAL A 536 21.78 -22.21 17.60
C VAL A 536 20.85 -22.97 18.53
N LEU A 537 21.43 -23.91 19.27
CA LEU A 537 20.78 -24.63 20.35
C LEU A 537 21.35 -24.19 21.69
N LEU A 538 20.52 -23.56 22.52
CA LEU A 538 20.88 -23.18 23.87
C LEU A 538 20.19 -24.09 24.87
N ARG A 539 20.96 -24.66 25.81
CA ARG A 539 20.45 -25.45 26.94
C ARG A 539 20.81 -24.76 28.24
N ARG A 540 19.98 -24.92 29.26
CA ARG A 540 20.22 -24.39 30.61
C ARG A 540 21.30 -25.19 31.35
N LYS A 541 22.50 -25.24 30.79
CA LYS A 541 23.73 -25.83 31.34
C LYS A 541 24.84 -24.76 31.24
N GLY A 542 25.73 -24.67 32.24
CA GLY A 542 26.85 -23.72 32.22
C GLY A 542 26.43 -22.25 32.15
N ASP A 543 26.98 -21.50 31.19
CA ASP A 543 26.83 -20.05 31.00
C ASP A 543 25.47 -19.61 30.42
N PHE A 544 24.37 -20.34 30.67
CA PHE A 544 23.05 -20.04 30.09
C PHE A 544 22.56 -18.62 30.37
N ASP A 545 22.59 -18.20 31.64
CA ASP A 545 22.10 -16.87 32.03
C ASP A 545 22.98 -15.75 31.43
N LYS A 546 24.28 -16.03 31.26
CA LYS A 546 25.22 -15.13 30.58
C LYS A 546 24.89 -15.02 29.08
N ALA A 547 24.61 -16.14 28.42
CA ALA A 547 24.17 -16.16 27.02
C ALA A 547 22.84 -15.40 26.82
N VAL A 548 21.87 -15.64 27.71
CA VAL A 548 20.59 -14.91 27.74
C VAL A 548 20.80 -13.40 27.90
N SER A 549 21.66 -13.00 28.83
CA SER A 549 21.99 -11.58 29.04
C SER A 549 22.64 -10.93 27.81
N LEU A 550 23.50 -11.68 27.09
CA LEU A 550 24.17 -11.18 25.89
C LEU A 550 23.22 -11.04 24.70
N MET A 551 22.19 -11.88 24.61
CA MET A 551 21.12 -11.75 23.63
C MET A 551 20.21 -10.54 23.88
N ASP A 552 20.38 -9.86 25.03
CA ASP A 552 19.66 -8.64 25.42
C ASP A 552 18.14 -8.81 25.25
N VAL A 553 17.62 -9.94 25.72
CA VAL A 553 16.21 -10.33 25.54
C VAL A 553 15.25 -9.32 26.19
N ASP A 554 15.72 -8.59 27.21
CA ASP A 554 14.96 -7.49 27.82
C ASP A 554 14.71 -6.34 26.82
N SER A 555 15.63 -6.11 25.88
CA SER A 555 15.50 -5.10 24.81
C SER A 555 14.55 -5.53 23.68
N LEU A 556 14.16 -6.81 23.60
CA LEU A 556 13.14 -7.26 22.64
C LEU A 556 11.76 -6.70 22.96
N LYS A 557 11.61 -5.96 24.08
CA LYS A 557 10.35 -5.59 24.70
C LYS A 557 9.43 -6.79 24.90
N SER A 558 9.91 -8.04 24.79
CA SER A 558 9.11 -9.27 24.74
C SER A 558 8.67 -9.74 26.13
N ASN A 559 7.82 -10.76 26.20
CA ASN A 559 7.52 -11.40 27.49
C ASN A 559 8.81 -11.91 28.14
N PRO A 560 9.01 -11.71 29.46
CA PRO A 560 10.22 -12.16 30.13
C PRO A 560 10.41 -13.66 29.95
N ILE A 561 11.68 -14.06 29.88
CA ILE A 561 12.03 -15.48 29.81
C ILE A 561 11.46 -16.19 31.02
N ARG A 562 10.74 -17.28 30.78
CA ARG A 562 10.09 -18.03 31.86
C ARG A 562 11.14 -18.70 32.72
N PRO A 563 10.96 -18.72 34.05
CA PRO A 563 11.84 -19.48 34.94
C PRO A 563 11.94 -20.97 34.58
N SER A 564 10.87 -21.52 33.99
CA SER A 564 10.77 -22.91 33.55
C SER A 564 11.47 -23.19 32.22
N LEU A 565 12.02 -22.20 31.53
CA LEU A 565 12.66 -22.39 30.23
C LEU A 565 14.03 -23.07 30.41
N ASN A 566 14.20 -24.25 29.81
CA ASN A 566 15.42 -25.05 29.95
C ASN A 566 16.16 -25.30 28.64
N SER A 567 15.52 -25.14 27.48
CA SER A 567 16.21 -25.18 26.20
C SER A 567 15.52 -24.32 25.14
N MET A 568 16.29 -23.83 24.17
CA MET A 568 15.82 -23.04 23.03
C MET A 568 16.59 -23.42 21.77
N LEU A 569 15.91 -23.35 20.63
CA LEU A 569 16.47 -23.63 19.32
C LEU A 569 16.01 -22.55 18.34
N ALA A 570 16.97 -21.98 17.60
CA ALA A 570 16.69 -21.15 16.44
C ALA A 570 17.37 -21.74 15.20
N ILE A 571 16.61 -21.96 14.12
CA ILE A 571 17.11 -22.48 12.84
C ILE A 571 16.80 -21.47 11.73
N PRO A 572 17.83 -20.79 11.19
CA PRO A 572 17.67 -19.96 10.00
C PRO A 572 17.33 -20.82 8.77
N ILE A 573 16.44 -20.31 7.94
CA ILE A 573 16.04 -20.87 6.64
C ILE A 573 16.33 -19.80 5.58
N TYR A 574 16.93 -20.23 4.47
CA TYR A 574 17.51 -19.33 3.48
C TYR A 574 16.66 -19.22 2.21
N SER A 575 16.97 -18.23 1.38
CA SER A 575 16.50 -18.10 0.00
C SER A 575 17.66 -17.66 -0.89
N LEU A 576 17.57 -17.93 -2.18
CA LEU A 576 18.51 -17.40 -3.16
C LEU A 576 18.18 -15.94 -3.49
N ASP A 577 19.18 -15.07 -3.51
CA ASP A 577 19.04 -13.72 -4.07
C ASP A 577 19.29 -13.68 -5.59
N SER A 578 19.27 -12.48 -6.18
CA SER A 578 19.48 -12.29 -7.63
C SER A 578 20.84 -12.80 -8.12
N ASP A 579 21.83 -12.86 -7.23
CA ASP A 579 23.20 -13.31 -7.53
C ASP A 579 23.41 -14.78 -7.14
N ASN A 580 22.32 -15.51 -6.87
CA ASN A 580 22.31 -16.88 -6.36
C ASN A 580 23.02 -17.07 -5.00
N ASN A 581 23.19 -16.00 -4.23
CA ASN A 581 23.70 -16.08 -2.87
C ASN A 581 22.58 -16.47 -1.90
N LYS A 582 22.89 -17.33 -0.93
CA LYS A 582 21.95 -17.71 0.12
C LYS A 582 21.86 -16.60 1.17
N LYS A 583 20.70 -15.96 1.23
CA LYS A 583 20.34 -14.97 2.27
C LYS A 583 19.31 -15.56 3.21
N ILE A 584 19.31 -15.09 4.45
CA ILE A 584 18.32 -15.51 5.44
C ILE A 584 16.95 -14.95 5.03
N ASN A 585 15.97 -15.83 5.00
CA ASN A 585 14.59 -15.50 4.65
C ASN A 585 13.71 -15.46 5.89
N CYS A 586 13.78 -16.54 6.68
CA CYS A 586 13.00 -16.73 7.88
C CYS A 586 13.79 -17.59 8.88
N ALA A 587 13.28 -17.72 10.10
CA ALA A 587 13.87 -18.56 11.13
C ALA A 587 12.76 -19.25 11.94
N LEU A 588 12.94 -20.55 12.14
CA LEU A 588 12.16 -21.34 13.07
C LEU A 588 12.69 -21.11 14.48
N TYR A 589 11.80 -20.87 15.44
CA TYR A 589 12.12 -20.78 16.85
C TYR A 589 11.31 -21.80 17.64
N ILE A 590 11.99 -22.55 18.51
CA ILE A 590 11.40 -23.52 19.42
C ILE A 590 11.97 -23.32 20.82
N ASP A 591 11.13 -23.40 21.84
CA ASP A 591 11.56 -23.36 23.23
C ASP A 591 10.89 -24.44 24.06
N SER A 592 11.54 -24.92 25.13
CA SER A 592 11.03 -26.05 25.93
C SER A 592 11.41 -25.96 27.39
N SER A 593 10.54 -26.51 28.24
CA SER A 593 10.78 -26.72 29.67
C SER A 593 11.71 -27.90 29.97
N GLU A 594 12.12 -28.68 28.97
CA GLU A 594 13.07 -29.78 29.13
C GLU A 594 14.45 -29.40 28.62
N ILE A 595 15.48 -29.81 29.37
CA ILE A 595 16.87 -29.50 29.04
C ILE A 595 17.37 -30.33 27.84
N ASP A 596 16.90 -31.58 27.73
CA ASP A 596 17.29 -32.56 26.71
C ASP A 596 16.18 -32.76 25.64
N PHE A 597 15.27 -31.78 25.50
CA PHE A 597 14.20 -31.78 24.51
C PHE A 597 14.71 -32.03 23.08
N PHE A 598 15.79 -31.34 22.71
CA PHE A 598 16.40 -31.43 21.37
C PHE A 598 17.42 -32.57 21.27
N SER A 599 16.97 -33.82 21.25
CA SER A 599 17.86 -34.95 20.88
C SER A 599 18.22 -34.93 19.39
N ASP A 600 19.27 -35.62 18.97
CA ASP A 600 19.67 -35.69 17.55
C ASP A 600 18.52 -36.12 16.64
N LYS A 601 17.73 -37.12 17.07
CA LYS A 601 16.54 -37.58 16.33
C LYS A 601 15.47 -36.50 16.19
N VAL A 602 15.27 -35.69 17.24
CA VAL A 602 14.30 -34.59 17.24
C VAL A 602 14.78 -33.46 16.34
N ILE A 603 16.08 -33.17 16.37
CA ILE A 603 16.70 -32.18 15.47
C ILE A 603 16.56 -32.62 14.01
N ASP A 604 16.87 -33.88 13.69
CA ASP A 604 16.72 -34.44 12.34
C ASP A 604 15.26 -34.37 11.87
N LEU A 605 14.31 -34.70 12.74
CA LEU A 605 12.87 -34.55 12.48
C LEU A 605 12.50 -33.10 12.13
N ILE A 606 12.95 -32.14 12.92
CA ILE A 606 12.68 -30.71 12.69
C ILE A 606 13.25 -30.29 11.33
N ILE A 607 14.50 -30.65 11.03
CA ILE A 607 15.16 -30.33 9.77
C ILE A 607 14.39 -30.93 8.59
N ASN A 608 14.04 -32.21 8.65
CA ASN A 608 13.29 -32.88 7.58
C ASN A 608 11.90 -32.26 7.38
N THR A 609 11.25 -31.84 8.46
CA THR A 609 9.94 -31.15 8.40
C THR A 609 10.09 -29.78 7.73
N CYS A 610 11.12 -29.01 8.06
CA CYS A 610 11.45 -27.75 7.37
C CYS A 610 11.76 -27.98 5.89
N GLN A 611 12.48 -29.04 5.53
CA GLN A 611 12.75 -29.38 4.13
C GLN A 611 11.45 -29.67 3.35
N GLY A 612 10.56 -30.47 3.94
CA GLY A 612 9.24 -30.76 3.35
C GLY A 612 8.42 -29.49 3.11
N PHE A 613 8.43 -28.57 4.09
CA PHE A 613 7.79 -27.26 3.95
C PHE A 613 8.37 -26.45 2.79
N ILE A 614 9.70 -26.32 2.74
CA ILE A 614 10.41 -25.59 1.67
C ILE A 614 10.07 -26.13 0.29
N ILE A 615 10.17 -27.45 0.11
CA ILE A 615 9.86 -28.13 -1.16
C ILE A 615 8.41 -27.89 -1.57
N THR A 616 7.48 -27.90 -0.60
CA THR A 616 6.05 -27.69 -0.86
C THR A 616 5.80 -26.27 -1.36
N ILE A 617 6.35 -25.25 -0.70
CA ILE A 617 6.23 -23.85 -1.13
C ILE A 617 6.83 -23.63 -2.52
N ASP A 618 8.05 -24.13 -2.76
CA ASP A 618 8.71 -24.00 -4.06
C ASP A 618 7.86 -24.63 -5.18
N LYS A 619 7.24 -25.78 -4.92
CA LYS A 619 6.34 -26.44 -5.88
C LYS A 619 5.07 -25.62 -6.14
N MET A 620 4.45 -25.08 -5.10
CA MET A 620 3.24 -24.26 -5.22
C MET A 620 3.51 -23.01 -6.08
N VAL A 621 4.68 -22.39 -5.95
CA VAL A 621 5.08 -21.26 -6.79
C VAL A 621 5.31 -21.69 -8.24
N VAL A 622 6.01 -22.80 -8.48
CA VAL A 622 6.24 -23.32 -9.84
C VAL A 622 4.94 -23.67 -10.55
N ASN A 623 3.96 -24.18 -9.81
CA ASN A 623 2.64 -24.52 -10.34
C ASN A 623 1.71 -23.31 -10.51
N ASN A 624 2.14 -22.10 -10.11
CA ASN A 624 1.30 -20.90 -9.99
C ASN A 624 0.09 -21.08 -9.04
N ASP A 625 0.19 -21.97 -8.05
CA ASP A 625 -0.83 -22.13 -7.00
C ASP A 625 -0.81 -20.95 -6.01
N ILE A 626 0.35 -20.30 -5.86
CA ILE A 626 0.59 -19.11 -5.04
C ILE A 626 1.56 -18.16 -5.72
N LYS A 627 1.48 -16.88 -5.37
CA LYS A 627 2.43 -15.85 -5.75
C LYS A 627 3.20 -15.35 -4.53
N VAL A 628 4.40 -14.84 -4.79
CA VAL A 628 5.25 -14.22 -3.76
C VAL A 628 5.70 -12.84 -4.15
N VAL A 629 5.73 -11.93 -3.19
CA VAL A 629 6.42 -10.66 -3.37
C VAL A 629 7.91 -10.96 -3.33
N LYS A 630 8.65 -10.63 -4.39
CA LYS A 630 10.10 -10.57 -4.26
C LYS A 630 10.38 -9.53 -3.17
N SER A 631 11.08 -9.90 -2.10
CA SER A 631 11.65 -8.96 -1.13
C SER A 631 13.16 -9.07 -1.19
N GLN A 632 13.87 -7.95 -1.06
CA GLN A 632 15.30 -7.96 -0.83
C GLN A 632 15.56 -7.34 0.53
N ILE A 633 16.07 -8.15 1.46
CA ILE A 633 16.79 -7.64 2.62
C ILE A 633 18.17 -7.27 2.09
N ASN A 634 18.46 -5.97 2.02
CA ASN A 634 19.65 -5.46 1.34
C ASN A 634 20.91 -5.53 2.21
N GLY A 635 20.77 -5.80 3.51
CA GLY A 635 21.87 -5.85 4.47
C GLY A 635 22.21 -7.24 5.00
N THR A 636 23.45 -7.40 5.46
CA THR A 636 23.79 -8.44 6.44
C THR A 636 23.11 -8.12 7.76
N ILE A 637 22.60 -9.13 8.46
CA ILE A 637 21.95 -8.94 9.76
C ILE A 637 23.05 -8.57 10.76
N PRO A 638 23.12 -7.30 11.22
CA PRO A 638 24.22 -6.89 12.08
C PRO A 638 24.03 -7.55 13.45
N ALA A 639 25.07 -8.21 13.93
CA ALA A 639 25.16 -8.57 15.33
C ALA A 639 25.16 -7.23 16.12
N GLY A 640 24.25 -7.04 17.08
CA GLY A 640 24.18 -5.77 17.84
C GLY A 640 25.51 -5.44 18.54
N ASN A 641 25.72 -4.20 19.00
CA ASN A 641 27.03 -3.75 19.54
C ASN A 641 27.60 -4.58 20.73
N LYS A 642 26.78 -5.38 21.42
CA LYS A 642 27.24 -6.34 22.45
C LYS A 642 27.65 -7.72 21.88
N HIS A 643 27.35 -8.00 20.62
CA HIS A 643 27.40 -9.32 19.99
C HIS A 643 28.74 -9.68 19.35
N SER A 644 29.43 -8.77 18.66
CA SER A 644 30.58 -9.17 17.82
C SER A 644 31.84 -9.53 18.60
N GLU A 645 32.20 -8.78 19.65
CA GLU A 645 33.48 -8.99 20.35
C GLU A 645 33.40 -9.93 21.56
N LYS A 646 32.21 -10.09 22.18
CA LYS A 646 32.04 -10.93 23.39
C LYS A 646 31.52 -12.34 23.12
N LEU A 647 30.84 -12.60 22.00
CA LEU A 647 30.20 -13.89 21.74
C LEU A 647 31.13 -14.92 21.11
N GLU A 648 32.21 -14.54 20.42
CA GLU A 648 33.23 -15.51 20.02
C GLU A 648 33.99 -16.08 21.24
N SER A 649 34.08 -15.31 22.33
CA SER A 649 34.77 -15.73 23.56
C SER A 649 33.95 -16.70 24.43
N ILE A 650 32.65 -16.77 24.21
CA ILE A 650 31.70 -17.62 24.94
C ILE A 650 31.03 -18.46 23.87
N LYS A 651 31.41 -19.73 23.68
CA LYS A 651 30.71 -20.62 22.74
C LYS A 651 29.23 -20.72 23.13
N ILE A 652 28.38 -19.85 22.59
CA ILE A 652 26.95 -19.78 22.93
C ILE A 652 26.25 -20.92 22.19
N GLY A 653 25.90 -21.95 22.95
CA GLY A 653 25.12 -23.06 22.45
C GLY A 653 25.91 -24.11 21.67
N GLU A 654 25.25 -25.23 21.43
CA GLU A 654 25.73 -26.30 20.55
C GLU A 654 25.39 -25.90 19.10
N GLN A 655 26.40 -25.73 18.24
CA GLN A 655 26.18 -25.55 16.81
C GLN A 655 25.63 -26.85 16.24
N ILE A 656 24.46 -26.79 15.61
CA ILE A 656 23.83 -27.94 14.97
C ILE A 656 24.43 -28.11 13.57
N SER A 657 24.96 -29.32 13.30
CA SER A 657 25.56 -29.85 12.05
C SER A 657 25.91 -28.84 10.94
N SER A 658 27.17 -28.87 10.48
CA SER A 658 27.59 -28.18 9.26
C SER A 658 26.75 -28.61 8.05
N GLY A 659 26.36 -27.66 7.20
CA GLY A 659 25.62 -27.92 5.96
C GLY A 659 24.11 -27.65 5.99
N LEU A 660 23.54 -27.09 7.07
CA LEU A 660 22.13 -26.67 7.08
C LEU A 660 21.77 -25.68 5.96
N LYS A 661 22.70 -24.79 5.60
CA LYS A 661 22.56 -23.89 4.43
C LYS A 661 22.35 -24.64 3.12
N GLU A 662 22.93 -25.82 2.98
CA GLU A 662 22.76 -26.68 1.81
C GLU A 662 21.45 -27.46 1.83
N LYS A 663 20.81 -27.56 3.00
CA LYS A 663 19.60 -28.36 3.21
C LYS A 663 18.33 -27.52 3.30
N LEU A 664 18.39 -26.30 3.83
CA LEU A 664 17.24 -25.49 4.23
C LEU A 664 17.19 -24.16 3.48
N TYR A 665 16.97 -24.20 2.17
CA TYR A 665 16.81 -22.98 1.38
C TYR A 665 15.70 -23.09 0.34
N PHE A 666 14.94 -22.02 0.16
CA PHE A 666 13.98 -21.87 -0.92
C PHE A 666 14.70 -21.57 -2.24
N ASN A 667 14.30 -22.26 -3.30
CA ASN A 667 14.81 -22.05 -4.65
C ASN A 667 13.97 -21.03 -5.42
N LYS A 668 12.69 -20.87 -5.07
CA LYS A 668 11.72 -20.15 -5.89
C LYS A 668 11.17 -18.89 -5.25
N ILE A 669 11.43 -18.67 -3.96
CA ILE A 669 10.93 -17.51 -3.23
C ILE A 669 12.07 -16.76 -2.54
N THR A 670 11.96 -15.43 -2.47
CA THR A 670 12.89 -14.56 -1.73
C THR A 670 12.24 -13.91 -0.51
N SER A 671 10.95 -14.21 -0.25
CA SER A 671 10.20 -13.76 0.92
C SER A 671 9.03 -14.70 1.21
N LEU A 672 8.52 -14.64 2.44
CA LEU A 672 7.24 -15.26 2.82
C LEU A 672 6.06 -14.28 2.71
N ASP A 673 6.11 -13.29 1.80
CA ASP A 673 4.94 -12.48 1.43
C ASP A 673 4.13 -13.20 0.35
N ILE A 674 3.32 -14.16 0.77
CA ILE A 674 2.55 -15.07 -0.09
C ILE A 674 1.13 -14.53 -0.28
N TYR A 675 0.67 -14.54 -1.52
CA TYR A 675 -0.69 -14.15 -1.91
C TYR A 675 -1.22 -15.02 -3.07
N GLU A 676 -2.51 -14.85 -3.38
CA GLU A 676 -3.24 -15.59 -4.42
C GLU A 676 -2.87 -15.14 -5.85
#